data_AF-X6NST4-F1
#
_entry.id   AF-X6NST4-F1
#
_cell.length_a   1.000
_cell.length_b   1.000
_cell.length_c   1.000
_cell.angle_alpha   90.00
_cell.angle_beta   90.00
_cell.angle_gamma   90.00
#
_symmetry.space_group_name_H-M   'P 1'
#
loop_
_entity.id
_entity.type
_entity.pdbx_description
1 polymer ?
#
loop_
_entity_poly.entity_id
_entity_poly.type
_entity_poly.pdbx_seq_one_letter_code
_entity_poly.pdbx_strand_id
1 'polypeptide(L)'
;MSTLATERRNKTSTSNVSEYVSVFELCVEGNVGIDKVGLEEPTMNGGMDNKPEHAKQDNNQEKYAMEIKALLRLCDEVTNEEELRKTLEQNNGNVSHVIEHLVSKLLKQKVRFVYNYILSLFFTNSEQVIEMEEKKVDNLRKEKELVEIGEFKPGINLQGNCINEDCLAAKGKLLVWVNIGFESVSFMSGQTLFTCPDCGKLTVTSVVKAMLYNAEHSIGASGDLAPVKDNNYQCSYTIQPGILYEISATKIRQHAKSIEELREKSENAMNSIEIKNLVTELQRYDITVVKSSSLKGNERLLEKIQADYDGDFNQAFDIGRFTILCDNSTKLQTAVAVIKKAEQFNLIVSEDKDFFNKQSKTHHRFHNVKLYVPKHDVYIEMQATLKNFTTLEGYTIIENPKLSHLFYELIRAWKPNNSNEEELKQASDETLIKINDIICEWINEKEIKKIANRYKEHLSIGILKPPQLKGKTAEEINANTVLKLAQFVYTQLCNFTPTKLKGRAIYVILFEYFKKCIMGDTNPTSCADVAFILQQSRKQELEEDTAILQALEMYIPLQANNYPHVSEDDSKQSNATYDCHQHIIEFLEEKSEQPKQVMILQGKSGSGKSLFCRHLEETLWKNYVNGFTSSIPVYISLPKCYNHLNEQDVISQALQMKQLNKETIDIIQETISFVFIIDGFDEIFDGYNKSKGNETKGRNFYNRFNLSGWNAKFIVTCRSHVLNEEDIKQVLLGPTTTMIYLWPFSNEKMHAYIEKFVT
;
A
#
# COMPACT_ATOMS: atom_id res chain seq x y z
N MET A 1 5.84 22.72 -42.55
CA MET A 1 5.84 21.54 -41.65
C MET A 1 4.66 21.64 -40.68
N SER A 2 3.44 21.43 -41.17
CA SER A 2 2.22 21.48 -40.37
C SER A 2 1.16 20.53 -40.94
N THR A 3 1.38 19.22 -40.82
CA THR A 3 0.36 18.21 -41.22
C THR A 3 0.62 16.81 -40.65
N LEU A 4 1.20 16.68 -39.43
CA LEU A 4 1.44 15.35 -38.82
C LEU A 4 1.04 15.22 -37.34
N ALA A 5 0.47 16.28 -36.72
CA ALA A 5 0.09 16.24 -35.30
C ALA A 5 -1.40 15.89 -35.07
N THR A 6 -2.25 15.92 -36.10
CA THR A 6 -3.71 15.78 -35.94
C THR A 6 -4.22 14.35 -36.17
N GLU A 7 -3.44 13.45 -36.77
CA GLU A 7 -3.86 12.06 -37.02
C GLU A 7 -3.53 11.07 -35.89
N ARG A 8 -2.72 11.45 -34.89
CA ARG A 8 -2.39 10.58 -33.74
C ARG A 8 -3.31 10.73 -32.53
N ARG A 9 -4.23 11.70 -32.51
CA ARG A 9 -5.20 11.88 -31.40
C ARG A 9 -6.55 11.19 -31.60
N ASN A 10 -6.88 10.76 -32.81
CA ASN A 10 -8.15 10.08 -33.10
C ASN A 10 -8.06 8.55 -33.18
N LYS A 11 -6.87 7.94 -32.99
CA LYS A 11 -6.72 6.47 -32.94
C LYS A 11 -6.67 5.89 -31.53
N THR A 12 -6.41 6.70 -30.50
CA THR A 12 -6.34 6.27 -29.10
C THR A 12 -7.65 6.38 -28.33
N SER A 13 -8.67 7.06 -28.87
CA SER A 13 -10.00 7.11 -28.26
C SER A 13 -10.94 5.98 -28.74
N THR A 14 -10.70 5.43 -29.93
CA THR A 14 -11.48 4.29 -30.47
C THR A 14 -10.95 2.93 -30.00
N SER A 15 -9.68 2.81 -29.61
CA SER A 15 -9.13 1.54 -29.10
C SER A 15 -9.67 1.18 -27.71
N ASN A 16 -9.85 2.18 -26.84
CA ASN A 16 -10.33 1.93 -25.48
C ASN A 16 -11.83 1.62 -25.41
N VAL A 17 -12.64 1.96 -26.42
CA VAL A 17 -14.07 1.59 -26.40
C VAL A 17 -14.23 0.12 -26.82
N SER A 18 -13.44 -0.35 -27.79
CA SER A 18 -13.40 -1.76 -28.22
C SER A 18 -12.96 -2.72 -27.10
N GLU A 19 -12.01 -2.30 -26.26
CA GLU A 19 -11.52 -3.10 -25.12
C GLU A 19 -12.53 -3.19 -23.96
N TYR A 20 -13.35 -2.14 -23.76
CA TYR A 20 -14.41 -2.20 -22.75
C TYR A 20 -15.65 -2.96 -23.26
N VAL A 21 -15.93 -2.92 -24.57
CA VAL A 21 -16.98 -3.75 -25.20
C VAL A 21 -16.61 -5.23 -25.15
N SER A 22 -15.35 -5.61 -25.39
CA SER A 22 -14.91 -7.01 -25.29
C SER A 22 -14.97 -7.56 -23.86
N VAL A 23 -14.70 -6.73 -22.85
CA VAL A 23 -14.86 -7.11 -21.43
C VAL A 23 -16.34 -7.21 -21.04
N PHE A 24 -17.21 -6.41 -21.66
CA PHE A 24 -18.66 -6.47 -21.44
C PHE A 24 -19.31 -7.67 -22.16
N GLU A 25 -18.86 -8.02 -23.37
CA GLU A 25 -19.27 -9.24 -24.10
C GLU A 25 -18.90 -10.50 -23.32
N LEU A 26 -17.70 -10.54 -22.71
CA LEU A 26 -17.27 -11.62 -21.80
C LEU A 26 -18.12 -11.73 -20.52
N CYS A 27 -18.68 -10.61 -20.03
CA CYS A 27 -19.59 -10.63 -18.87
C CYS A 27 -21.02 -11.06 -19.23
N VAL A 28 -21.45 -10.90 -20.49
CA VAL A 28 -22.77 -11.35 -20.97
C VAL A 28 -22.74 -12.84 -21.30
N GLU A 29 -21.64 -13.36 -21.85
CA GLU A 29 -21.44 -14.80 -22.06
C GLU A 29 -21.31 -15.57 -20.74
N GLY A 30 -20.84 -14.93 -19.67
CA GLY A 30 -20.67 -15.54 -18.35
C GLY A 30 -21.93 -15.67 -17.49
N ASN A 31 -23.10 -15.17 -17.92
CA ASN A 31 -24.31 -15.12 -17.08
C ASN A 31 -25.60 -15.65 -17.73
N VAL A 32 -25.52 -16.34 -18.87
CA VAL A 32 -26.66 -17.08 -19.43
C VAL A 32 -26.22 -18.51 -19.76
N GLY A 33 -26.58 -19.46 -18.90
CA GLY A 33 -26.64 -20.86 -19.30
C GLY A 33 -27.73 -21.00 -20.37
N ILE A 34 -27.31 -21.23 -21.62
CA ILE A 34 -28.20 -21.69 -22.69
C ILE A 34 -28.00 -23.20 -22.79
N ASP A 35 -28.89 -23.95 -22.13
CA ASP A 35 -29.09 -25.36 -22.46
C ASP A 35 -29.58 -25.46 -23.90
N LYS A 36 -28.83 -26.21 -24.72
CA LYS A 36 -29.28 -26.68 -26.02
C LYS A 36 -30.28 -27.81 -25.79
N VAL A 37 -31.55 -27.59 -26.11
CA VAL A 37 -32.50 -28.67 -26.42
C VAL A 37 -33.22 -28.36 -27.74
N GLY A 38 -32.92 -29.17 -28.76
CA GLY A 38 -33.86 -29.57 -29.82
C GLY A 38 -34.08 -28.63 -31.01
N LEU A 39 -33.18 -28.65 -32.00
CA LEU A 39 -33.57 -28.49 -33.41
C LEU A 39 -33.69 -29.90 -34.01
N GLU A 40 -34.91 -30.44 -34.06
CA GLU A 40 -35.25 -31.46 -35.05
C GLU A 40 -35.64 -30.73 -36.34
N GLU A 41 -34.90 -30.98 -37.42
CA GLU A 41 -35.33 -30.63 -38.77
C GLU A 41 -36.49 -31.54 -39.18
N PRO A 42 -37.65 -31.02 -39.62
CA PRO A 42 -38.65 -31.84 -40.27
C PRO A 42 -38.29 -32.03 -41.74
N THR A 43 -38.14 -33.29 -42.14
CA THR A 43 -38.14 -33.70 -43.54
C THR A 43 -39.54 -33.52 -44.14
N MET A 44 -39.62 -32.88 -45.30
CA MET A 44 -40.86 -32.73 -46.07
C MET A 44 -41.41 -34.09 -46.54
N ASN A 45 -42.73 -34.28 -46.43
CA ASN A 45 -43.57 -34.80 -47.51
C ASN A 45 -45.08 -34.70 -47.19
N GLY A 46 -45.79 -33.93 -48.02
CA GLY A 46 -47.14 -34.24 -48.53
C GLY A 46 -48.38 -33.95 -47.66
N GLY A 47 -49.29 -33.12 -48.17
CA GLY A 47 -50.73 -33.30 -47.96
C GLY A 47 -51.54 -32.08 -47.51
N MET A 48 -52.19 -31.44 -48.50
CA MET A 48 -53.56 -30.90 -48.49
C MET A 48 -54.16 -30.16 -47.28
N ASP A 49 -54.59 -28.94 -47.61
CA ASP A 49 -55.89 -28.32 -47.33
C ASP A 49 -56.12 -27.41 -46.10
N ASN A 50 -56.62 -26.22 -46.49
CA ASN A 50 -57.49 -25.27 -45.79
C ASN A 50 -56.86 -24.15 -44.94
N LYS A 51 -56.75 -22.99 -45.61
CA LYS A 51 -57.02 -21.65 -45.03
C LYS A 51 -58.32 -21.67 -44.19
N PRO A 52 -58.41 -20.87 -43.10
CA PRO A 52 -58.87 -19.50 -43.27
C PRO A 52 -58.04 -18.44 -42.52
N GLU A 53 -58.04 -17.27 -43.14
CA GLU A 53 -57.57 -15.99 -42.62
C GLU A 53 -58.25 -15.63 -41.30
N HIS A 54 -57.46 -15.27 -40.29
CA HIS A 54 -57.88 -14.31 -39.28
C HIS A 54 -56.74 -13.36 -38.93
N ALA A 55 -57.04 -12.08 -39.07
CA ALA A 55 -56.18 -10.94 -38.86
C ALA A 55 -55.45 -10.98 -37.51
N LYS A 56 -54.11 -10.90 -37.54
CA LYS A 56 -53.33 -10.50 -36.37
C LYS A 56 -53.29 -8.98 -36.34
N GLN A 57 -54.06 -8.41 -35.41
CA GLN A 57 -53.75 -7.11 -34.83
C GLN A 57 -52.32 -7.16 -34.29
N ASP A 58 -51.51 -6.22 -34.75
CA ASP A 58 -50.13 -6.03 -34.36
C ASP A 58 -50.10 -5.60 -32.88
N ASN A 59 -49.92 -6.56 -31.97
CA ASN A 59 -49.76 -6.27 -30.54
C ASN A 59 -48.32 -5.82 -30.29
N ASN A 60 -48.05 -4.55 -30.60
CA ASN A 60 -46.71 -3.93 -30.51
C ASN A 60 -46.17 -3.82 -29.06
N GLN A 61 -46.92 -4.28 -28.05
CA GLN A 61 -46.53 -4.24 -26.64
C GLN A 61 -45.58 -5.38 -26.20
N GLU A 62 -45.48 -6.49 -26.93
CA GLU A 62 -44.59 -7.62 -26.55
C GLU A 62 -43.20 -7.58 -27.20
N LYS A 63 -42.97 -6.65 -28.14
CA LYS A 63 -41.69 -6.55 -28.85
C LYS A 63 -40.57 -6.10 -27.88
N TYR A 64 -39.54 -6.93 -27.75
CA TYR A 64 -38.35 -6.75 -26.90
C TYR A 64 -38.56 -6.86 -25.38
N ALA A 65 -39.64 -7.49 -24.92
CA ALA A 65 -39.96 -7.56 -23.50
C ALA A 65 -38.89 -8.27 -22.64
N MET A 66 -38.20 -9.30 -23.18
CA MET A 66 -37.13 -10.00 -22.46
C MET A 66 -35.86 -9.16 -22.37
N GLU A 67 -35.51 -8.46 -23.45
CA GLU A 67 -34.36 -7.59 -23.57
C GLU A 67 -34.49 -6.36 -22.65
N ILE A 68 -35.69 -5.77 -22.59
CA ILE A 68 -36.01 -4.68 -21.67
C ILE A 68 -35.85 -5.14 -20.21
N LYS A 69 -36.37 -6.32 -19.86
CA LYS A 69 -36.27 -6.87 -18.51
C LYS A 69 -34.82 -7.17 -18.11
N ALA A 70 -34.00 -7.66 -19.04
CA ALA A 70 -32.57 -7.90 -18.83
C ALA A 70 -31.80 -6.59 -18.66
N LEU A 71 -32.08 -5.58 -19.50
CA LEU A 71 -31.41 -4.27 -19.44
C LEU A 71 -31.80 -3.47 -18.19
N LEU A 72 -33.05 -3.53 -17.73
CA LEU A 72 -33.45 -2.94 -16.45
C LEU A 72 -32.69 -3.58 -15.27
N ARG A 73 -32.54 -4.92 -15.25
CA ARG A 73 -31.73 -5.58 -14.21
C ARG A 73 -30.25 -5.14 -14.21
N LEU A 74 -29.70 -4.82 -15.38
CA LEU A 74 -28.31 -4.39 -15.52
C LEU A 74 -28.10 -2.90 -15.28
N CYS A 75 -29.12 -2.06 -15.50
CA CYS A 75 -28.99 -0.61 -15.60
C CYS A 75 -30.13 0.19 -14.93
N ASP A 76 -30.79 -0.39 -13.91
CA ASP A 76 -32.01 0.16 -13.28
C ASP A 76 -31.83 1.59 -12.73
N GLU A 77 -30.62 1.97 -12.34
CA GLU A 77 -30.31 3.31 -11.83
C GLU A 77 -30.12 4.38 -12.93
N VAL A 78 -30.07 4.00 -14.21
CA VAL A 78 -29.55 4.83 -15.31
C VAL A 78 -30.60 5.21 -16.35
N THR A 79 -31.64 4.39 -16.51
CA THR A 79 -32.68 4.56 -17.54
C THR A 79 -34.01 3.96 -17.07
N ASN A 80 -35.12 4.36 -17.69
CA ASN A 80 -36.43 3.75 -17.45
C ASN A 80 -36.87 2.85 -18.62
N GLU A 81 -37.91 2.05 -18.38
CA GLU A 81 -38.45 1.06 -19.33
C GLU A 81 -38.88 1.68 -20.66
N GLU A 82 -39.49 2.86 -20.62
CA GLU A 82 -40.01 3.57 -21.78
C GLU A 82 -38.87 4.09 -22.70
N GLU A 83 -37.79 4.58 -22.10
CA GLU A 83 -36.60 5.02 -22.82
C GLU A 83 -35.83 3.85 -23.43
N LEU A 84 -35.73 2.71 -22.72
CA LEU A 84 -35.13 1.47 -23.23
C LEU A 84 -35.89 0.94 -24.44
N ARG A 85 -37.22 0.90 -24.35
CA ARG A 85 -38.08 0.41 -25.42
C ARG A 85 -37.91 1.25 -26.69
N LYS A 86 -37.91 2.59 -26.56
CA LYS A 86 -37.65 3.51 -27.68
C LYS A 86 -36.26 3.33 -28.28
N THR A 87 -35.24 3.10 -27.44
CA THR A 87 -33.86 2.92 -27.90
C THR A 87 -33.68 1.55 -28.59
N LEU A 88 -34.35 0.51 -28.11
CA LEU A 88 -34.39 -0.81 -28.76
C LEU A 88 -35.09 -0.75 -30.11
N GLU A 89 -36.23 -0.05 -30.20
CA GLU A 89 -36.94 0.16 -31.47
C GLU A 89 -36.08 0.91 -32.50
N GLN A 90 -35.38 1.97 -32.07
CA GLN A 90 -34.46 2.72 -32.93
C GLN A 90 -33.26 1.91 -33.41
N ASN A 91 -32.86 0.88 -32.65
CA ASN A 91 -31.75 0.00 -32.98
C ASN A 91 -32.21 -1.39 -33.45
N ASN A 92 -33.48 -1.53 -33.88
CA ASN A 92 -34.07 -2.78 -34.38
C ASN A 92 -33.90 -4.00 -33.45
N GLY A 93 -33.81 -3.79 -32.13
CA GLY A 93 -33.63 -4.85 -31.13
C GLY A 93 -32.18 -5.24 -30.86
N ASN A 94 -31.19 -4.54 -31.42
CA ASN A 94 -29.79 -4.83 -31.15
C ASN A 94 -29.38 -4.34 -29.75
N VAL A 95 -29.37 -5.26 -28.79
CA VAL A 95 -29.04 -5.00 -27.38
C VAL A 95 -27.63 -4.44 -27.19
N SER A 96 -26.65 -4.88 -28.01
CA SER A 96 -25.26 -4.38 -27.93
C SER A 96 -25.17 -2.88 -28.21
N HIS A 97 -25.83 -2.42 -29.28
CA HIS A 97 -25.90 -0.98 -29.59
C HIS A 97 -26.63 -0.16 -28.51
N VAL A 98 -27.64 -0.75 -27.86
CA VAL A 98 -28.33 -0.09 -26.74
C VAL A 98 -27.41 0.03 -25.52
N ILE A 99 -26.61 -1.00 -25.20
CA ILE A 99 -25.62 -0.95 -24.12
C ILE A 99 -24.54 0.10 -24.42
N GLU A 100 -24.00 0.14 -25.64
CA GLU A 100 -23.03 1.17 -26.04
C GLU A 100 -23.62 2.58 -25.90
N HIS A 101 -24.89 2.77 -26.28
CA HIS A 101 -25.60 4.03 -26.13
C HIS A 101 -25.73 4.45 -24.65
N LEU A 102 -26.10 3.51 -23.78
CA LEU A 102 -26.24 3.73 -22.34
C LEU A 102 -24.88 4.01 -21.66
N VAL A 103 -23.83 3.27 -22.03
CA VAL A 103 -22.46 3.50 -21.55
C VAL A 103 -21.95 4.86 -22.00
N SER A 104 -22.21 5.26 -23.25
CA SER A 104 -21.87 6.60 -23.75
C SER A 104 -22.62 7.71 -22.99
N LYS A 105 -23.91 7.49 -22.66
CA LYS A 105 -24.73 8.41 -21.85
C LYS A 105 -24.20 8.53 -20.43
N LEU A 106 -23.80 7.42 -19.79
CA LEU A 106 -23.16 7.37 -18.47
C LEU A 106 -21.80 8.07 -18.45
N LEU A 107 -20.97 7.85 -19.46
CA LEU A 107 -19.67 8.51 -19.60
C LEU A 107 -19.87 10.01 -19.78
N LYS A 108 -20.85 10.45 -20.59
CA LYS A 108 -21.20 11.87 -20.72
C LYS A 108 -21.77 12.45 -19.42
N GLN A 109 -22.56 11.69 -18.66
CA GLN A 109 -23.03 12.13 -17.33
C GLN A 109 -21.91 12.21 -16.31
N LYS A 110 -20.97 11.25 -16.26
CA LYS A 110 -19.79 11.32 -15.37
C LYS A 110 -18.84 12.44 -15.77
N VAL A 111 -18.62 12.67 -17.06
CA VAL A 111 -17.84 13.82 -17.55
C VAL A 111 -18.56 15.13 -17.23
N ARG A 112 -19.89 15.19 -17.34
CA ARG A 112 -20.68 16.37 -16.93
C ARG A 112 -20.71 16.55 -15.41
N PHE A 113 -20.67 15.47 -14.63
CA PHE A 113 -20.59 15.51 -13.17
C PHE A 113 -19.21 15.96 -12.72
N VAL A 114 -18.13 15.46 -13.35
CA VAL A 114 -16.77 15.92 -13.13
C VAL A 114 -16.61 17.36 -13.61
N TYR A 115 -17.17 17.73 -14.76
CA TYR A 115 -17.14 19.10 -15.27
C TYR A 115 -17.96 20.05 -14.40
N ASN A 116 -19.13 19.65 -13.88
CA ASN A 116 -19.95 20.43 -12.96
C ASN A 116 -19.40 20.44 -11.53
N TYR A 117 -18.68 19.41 -11.10
CA TYR A 117 -17.96 19.35 -9.83
C TYR A 117 -16.69 20.20 -9.88
N ILE A 118 -16.01 20.21 -11.02
CA ILE A 118 -14.93 21.13 -11.32
C ILE A 118 -15.48 22.55 -11.45
N LEU A 119 -16.60 22.76 -12.16
CA LEU A 119 -17.28 24.06 -12.21
C LEU A 119 -17.74 24.49 -10.82
N SER A 120 -18.26 23.60 -9.98
CA SER A 120 -18.62 23.94 -8.60
C SER A 120 -17.38 24.27 -7.79
N LEU A 121 -16.27 23.54 -7.93
CA LEU A 121 -14.99 23.90 -7.29
C LEU A 121 -14.44 25.26 -7.78
N PHE A 122 -14.75 25.65 -9.02
CA PHE A 122 -14.37 26.95 -9.60
C PHE A 122 -15.35 28.09 -9.27
N PHE A 123 -16.64 27.80 -9.08
CA PHE A 123 -17.70 28.80 -8.79
C PHE A 123 -18.14 28.86 -7.32
N THR A 124 -17.77 27.91 -6.46
CA THR A 124 -17.99 28.00 -4.99
C THR A 124 -16.88 28.77 -4.27
N ASN A 125 -15.93 29.37 -5.01
CA ASN A 125 -14.95 30.32 -4.49
C ASN A 125 -15.30 31.79 -4.80
N SER A 126 -16.54 32.08 -5.21
CA SER A 126 -17.05 33.45 -5.32
C SER A 126 -18.56 33.51 -5.04
N GLU A 127 -18.89 34.09 -3.89
CA GLU A 127 -20.20 34.60 -3.43
C GLU A 127 -21.22 33.64 -2.77
N GLN A 128 -21.19 33.61 -1.42
CA GLN A 128 -22.29 33.79 -0.44
C GLN A 128 -21.64 33.55 0.96
N VAL A 129 -21.33 34.52 1.84
CA VAL A 129 -22.08 35.66 2.42
C VAL A 129 -23.41 35.21 3.05
N ILE A 130 -23.33 34.59 4.23
CA ILE A 130 -23.87 35.07 5.53
C ILE A 130 -23.70 33.94 6.56
N GLU A 131 -22.69 34.07 7.42
CA GLU A 131 -22.77 33.76 8.85
C GLU A 131 -21.60 34.50 9.53
N MET A 132 -21.77 35.82 9.56
CA MET A 132 -21.09 36.69 10.50
C MET A 132 -21.85 36.59 11.81
N GLU A 133 -21.26 36.02 12.88
CA GLU A 133 -21.35 36.66 14.21
C GLU A 133 -20.39 36.20 15.33
N GLU A 134 -19.52 35.19 15.17
CA GLU A 134 -18.60 34.82 16.29
C GLU A 134 -17.09 34.90 16.00
N LYS A 135 -16.68 35.52 14.89
CA LYS A 135 -15.25 35.81 14.60
C LYS A 135 -14.83 37.28 14.76
N LYS A 136 -15.67 38.10 15.39
CA LYS A 136 -15.44 39.56 15.47
C LYS A 136 -14.81 40.08 16.75
N VAL A 137 -14.41 39.23 17.72
CA VAL A 137 -13.94 39.76 19.01
C VAL A 137 -12.41 39.83 19.15
N ASP A 138 -11.61 39.03 18.45
CA ASP A 138 -10.14 39.08 18.59
C ASP A 138 -9.37 39.81 17.47
N ASN A 139 -10.01 40.18 16.37
CA ASN A 139 -9.40 40.97 15.29
C ASN A 139 -9.69 42.48 15.38
N LEU A 140 -10.37 42.95 16.43
CA LEU A 140 -10.78 44.35 16.60
C LEU A 140 -9.83 45.19 17.46
N ARG A 141 -8.58 44.73 17.63
CA ARG A 141 -7.45 45.51 18.19
C ARG A 141 -6.14 45.36 17.42
N LYS A 142 -6.20 45.35 16.09
CA LYS A 142 -5.07 45.80 15.27
C LYS A 142 -5.53 46.97 14.43
N GLU A 143 -4.98 48.12 14.78
CA GLU A 143 -5.16 49.40 14.12
C GLU A 143 -4.84 49.28 12.62
N LYS A 144 -5.55 50.06 11.80
CA LYS A 144 -5.33 50.33 10.36
C LYS A 144 -3.91 49.97 9.85
N GLU A 145 -3.69 48.72 9.43
CA GLU A 145 -2.46 48.32 8.73
C GLU A 145 -2.58 48.73 7.24
N LEU A 146 -1.62 49.52 6.76
CA LEU A 146 -1.42 49.79 5.34
C LEU A 146 -1.14 48.45 4.63
N VAL A 147 -1.63 48.28 3.40
CA VAL A 147 -1.37 47.05 2.62
C VAL A 147 0.13 47.00 2.27
N GLU A 148 0.89 46.09 2.90
CA GLU A 148 2.33 45.92 2.67
C GLU A 148 2.59 44.83 1.62
N ILE A 149 3.65 44.97 0.82
CA ILE A 149 4.04 44.00 -0.22
C ILE A 149 5.32 43.25 0.17
N GLY A 150 5.29 41.93 0.05
CA GLY A 150 6.42 41.05 0.34
C GLY A 150 6.29 40.33 1.69
N GLU A 151 6.91 39.15 1.78
CA GLU A 151 6.97 38.35 3.01
C GLU A 151 8.33 38.55 3.69
N PHE A 152 8.35 38.73 5.01
CA PHE A 152 9.60 38.66 5.78
C PHE A 152 9.98 37.20 6.06
N LYS A 153 11.27 36.89 5.95
CA LYS A 153 11.85 35.55 6.17
C LYS A 153 12.93 35.62 7.27
N PRO A 154 13.43 34.49 7.78
CA PRO A 154 14.54 34.51 8.74
C PRO A 154 15.75 35.31 8.24
N GLY A 155 16.40 36.04 9.14
CA GLY A 155 17.49 36.99 8.86
C GLY A 155 17.03 38.46 8.80
N ILE A 156 17.73 39.26 8.02
CA ILE A 156 17.48 40.70 7.86
C ILE A 156 16.35 40.93 6.85
N ASN A 157 15.37 41.74 7.23
CA ASN A 157 14.30 42.22 6.36
C ASN A 157 14.23 43.75 6.44
N LEU A 158 14.27 44.44 5.31
CA LEU A 158 14.24 45.89 5.23
C LEU A 158 12.93 46.34 4.60
N GLN A 159 12.27 47.33 5.19
CA GLN A 159 11.03 47.89 4.66
C GLN A 159 11.32 49.24 4.01
N GLY A 160 11.02 49.39 2.72
CA GLY A 160 11.26 50.63 1.97
C GLY A 160 10.25 50.86 0.85
N ASN A 161 10.48 51.90 0.04
CA ASN A 161 9.62 52.28 -1.08
C ASN A 161 10.28 51.95 -2.41
N CYS A 162 9.51 51.41 -3.37
CA CYS A 162 9.99 51.22 -4.73
C CYS A 162 9.88 52.51 -5.55
N ILE A 163 10.94 52.90 -6.26
CA ILE A 163 10.95 54.08 -7.16
C ILE A 163 10.66 53.74 -8.62
N ASN A 164 10.50 52.46 -8.97
CA ASN A 164 10.17 52.07 -10.33
C ASN A 164 8.72 52.46 -10.63
N GLU A 165 8.49 53.48 -11.44
CA GLU A 165 7.14 53.99 -11.76
C GLU A 165 6.22 52.92 -12.38
N ASP A 166 6.79 51.89 -13.03
CA ASP A 166 6.04 50.77 -13.60
C ASP A 166 5.60 49.72 -12.56
N CYS A 167 6.18 49.74 -11.36
CA CYS A 167 5.93 48.79 -10.28
C CYS A 167 4.57 49.03 -9.63
N LEU A 168 3.82 47.97 -9.30
CA LEU A 168 2.51 48.10 -8.66
C LEU A 168 2.66 48.68 -7.25
N ALA A 169 3.71 48.26 -6.53
CA ALA A 169 4.02 48.80 -5.21
C ALA A 169 4.28 50.31 -5.23
N ALA A 170 5.00 50.81 -6.24
CA ALA A 170 5.28 52.24 -6.40
C ALA A 170 4.01 53.03 -6.74
N LYS A 171 3.20 52.53 -7.69
CA LYS A 171 1.91 53.15 -8.07
C LYS A 171 0.94 53.24 -6.91
N GLY A 172 0.89 52.21 -6.07
CA GLY A 172 0.07 52.16 -4.87
C GLY A 172 0.64 52.89 -3.65
N LYS A 173 1.88 53.43 -3.74
CA LYS A 173 2.64 53.98 -2.60
C LYS A 173 2.71 53.02 -1.41
N LEU A 174 2.87 51.73 -1.71
CA LEU A 174 2.89 50.66 -0.73
C LEU A 174 4.34 50.40 -0.28
N LEU A 175 4.52 50.16 1.02
CA LEU A 175 5.79 49.75 1.58
C LEU A 175 6.10 48.30 1.16
N VAL A 176 7.38 48.05 0.89
CA VAL A 176 7.87 46.78 0.38
C VAL A 176 8.91 46.20 1.32
N TRP A 177 8.72 44.94 1.70
CA TRP A 177 9.70 44.15 2.45
C TRP A 177 10.73 43.51 1.52
N VAL A 178 12.01 43.77 1.78
CA VAL A 178 13.16 43.17 1.10
C VAL A 178 13.87 42.26 2.09
N ASN A 179 13.93 40.96 1.82
CA ASN A 179 14.70 40.02 2.61
C ASN A 179 16.14 39.95 2.09
N ILE A 180 17.11 40.27 2.96
CA ILE A 180 18.55 40.11 2.70
C ILE A 180 19.02 38.73 3.19
N GLY A 181 18.39 38.18 4.22
CA GLY A 181 18.75 36.87 4.78
C GLY A 181 19.82 36.96 5.86
N PHE A 182 20.67 35.93 5.98
CA PHE A 182 21.71 35.82 7.02
C PHE A 182 23.04 36.38 6.50
N GLU A 183 23.13 37.71 6.38
CA GLU A 183 24.30 38.40 5.87
C GLU A 183 24.62 39.64 6.72
N SER A 184 25.68 40.37 6.33
CA SER A 184 25.96 41.71 6.81
C SER A 184 25.70 42.71 5.69
N VAL A 185 24.93 43.76 5.99
CA VAL A 185 24.59 44.83 5.06
C VAL A 185 24.86 46.18 5.71
N SER A 186 25.52 47.05 4.95
CA SER A 186 25.70 48.45 5.32
C SER A 186 24.95 49.32 4.33
N PHE A 187 24.07 50.19 4.83
CA PHE A 187 23.23 51.02 3.96
C PHE A 187 22.89 52.37 4.56
N MET A 188 22.62 53.33 3.69
CA MET A 188 22.07 54.63 4.05
C MET A 188 20.72 54.80 3.38
N SER A 189 19.68 55.03 4.18
CA SER A 189 18.31 55.16 3.68
C SER A 189 18.20 56.34 2.72
N GLY A 190 17.67 56.08 1.52
CA GLY A 190 17.54 57.05 0.42
C GLY A 190 18.68 57.01 -0.61
N GLN A 191 19.82 56.39 -0.27
CA GLN A 191 20.98 56.28 -1.18
C GLN A 191 21.20 54.85 -1.68
N THR A 192 21.10 53.88 -0.78
CA THR A 192 21.28 52.47 -1.14
C THR A 192 19.99 51.93 -1.76
N LEU A 193 20.14 51.21 -2.88
CA LEU A 193 19.04 50.57 -3.59
C LEU A 193 19.04 49.06 -3.33
N PHE A 194 17.84 48.49 -3.19
CA PHE A 194 17.61 47.07 -3.01
C PHE A 194 16.64 46.51 -4.07
N THR A 195 16.73 45.21 -4.31
CA THR A 195 15.88 44.53 -5.29
C THR A 195 14.44 44.47 -4.79
N CYS A 196 13.52 45.03 -5.56
CA CYS A 196 12.10 44.98 -5.25
C CYS A 196 11.55 43.57 -5.53
N PRO A 197 10.87 42.90 -4.58
CA PRO A 197 10.22 41.61 -4.83
C PRO A 197 9.06 41.67 -5.84
N ASP A 198 8.41 42.83 -6.01
CA ASP A 198 7.29 43.00 -6.95
C ASP A 198 7.78 43.10 -8.41
N CYS A 199 8.74 44.00 -8.68
CA CYS A 199 9.20 44.25 -10.05
C CYS A 199 10.56 43.62 -10.40
N GLY A 200 11.26 43.00 -9.44
CA GLY A 200 12.56 42.36 -9.64
C GLY A 200 13.73 43.31 -9.90
N LYS A 201 13.53 44.64 -9.88
CA LYS A 201 14.56 45.64 -10.17
C LYS A 201 15.15 46.25 -8.88
N LEU A 202 16.42 46.65 -8.93
CA LEU A 202 17.14 47.33 -7.85
C LEU A 202 16.62 48.77 -7.65
N THR A 203 15.50 48.91 -6.94
CA THR A 203 14.68 50.12 -6.93
C THR A 203 14.02 50.42 -5.60
N VAL A 204 14.14 49.55 -4.60
CA VAL A 204 13.68 49.86 -3.24
C VAL A 204 14.71 50.77 -2.58
N THR A 205 14.26 51.95 -2.16
CA THR A 205 15.05 52.94 -1.42
C THR A 205 14.25 53.39 -0.19
N SER A 206 14.69 54.47 0.48
CA SER A 206 13.98 55.11 1.60
C SER A 206 13.53 54.08 2.64
N VAL A 207 14.46 53.22 3.05
CA VAL A 207 14.21 52.21 4.07
C VAL A 207 13.83 52.92 5.37
N VAL A 208 12.66 52.58 5.91
CA VAL A 208 12.10 53.17 7.14
C VAL A 208 12.18 52.24 8.34
N LYS A 209 12.36 50.93 8.09
CA LYS A 209 12.33 49.91 9.14
C LYS A 209 13.23 48.74 8.77
N ALA A 210 13.90 48.17 9.77
CA ALA A 210 14.58 46.90 9.69
C ALA A 210 13.94 45.91 10.68
N MET A 211 13.60 44.71 10.21
CA MET A 211 13.05 43.61 10.99
C MET A 211 14.01 42.44 10.95
N LEU A 212 14.52 42.06 12.11
CA LEU A 212 15.43 40.94 12.31
C LEU A 212 14.59 39.80 12.87
N TYR A 213 14.57 38.67 12.15
CA TYR A 213 13.66 37.58 12.46
C TYR A 213 14.41 36.25 12.57
N ASN A 214 14.18 35.49 13.65
CA ASN A 214 14.78 34.19 13.95
C ASN A 214 16.31 34.17 13.74
N ALA A 215 17.02 35.19 14.24
CA ALA A 215 18.45 35.39 14.03
C ALA A 215 19.13 36.02 15.24
N GLU A 216 20.37 35.59 15.50
CA GLU A 216 21.32 36.40 16.25
C GLU A 216 21.75 37.55 15.35
N HIS A 217 21.73 38.78 15.86
CA HIS A 217 21.98 39.94 15.03
C HIS A 217 22.69 41.05 15.78
N SER A 218 23.29 41.94 15.00
CA SER A 218 23.77 43.21 15.50
C SER A 218 23.39 44.35 14.56
N ILE A 219 23.07 45.51 15.14
CA ILE A 219 22.76 46.73 14.40
C ILE A 219 23.48 47.91 15.06
N GLY A 220 24.24 48.66 14.27
CA GLY A 220 24.88 49.90 14.69
C GLY A 220 24.58 51.04 13.72
N ALA A 221 24.30 52.22 14.26
CA ALA A 221 24.23 53.45 13.49
C ALA A 221 25.57 54.20 13.53
N SER A 222 25.90 54.95 12.48
CA SER A 222 27.07 55.82 12.45
C SER A 222 26.99 56.87 13.56
N GLY A 223 27.86 56.76 14.55
CA GLY A 223 27.88 57.62 15.74
C GLY A 223 27.56 56.90 17.05
N ASP A 224 27.09 55.65 16.99
CA ASP A 224 26.88 54.83 18.19
C ASP A 224 28.22 54.37 18.78
N LEU A 225 28.28 54.30 20.12
CA LEU A 225 29.46 53.81 20.84
C LEU A 225 29.70 52.31 20.62
N ALA A 226 28.64 51.53 20.44
CA ALA A 226 28.68 50.10 20.15
C ALA A 226 27.39 49.65 19.46
N PRO A 227 27.45 48.66 18.55
CA PRO A 227 26.27 48.08 17.94
C PRO A 227 25.43 47.33 18.99
N VAL A 228 24.11 47.45 18.89
CA VAL A 228 23.15 46.67 19.68
C VAL A 228 23.23 45.22 19.20
N LYS A 229 23.46 44.27 20.11
CA LYS A 229 23.43 42.83 19.85
C LYS A 229 22.20 42.22 20.52
N ASP A 230 21.47 41.38 19.79
CA ASP A 230 20.26 40.74 20.30
C ASP A 230 20.07 39.39 19.60
N ASN A 231 19.29 38.51 20.22
CA ASN A 231 18.93 37.19 19.73
C ASN A 231 17.45 36.87 19.96
N ASN A 232 16.60 37.88 20.18
CA ASN A 232 15.17 37.71 20.18
C ASN A 232 14.66 37.29 18.79
N TYR A 233 13.62 36.45 18.76
CA TYR A 233 13.06 35.88 17.52
C TYR A 233 12.50 36.96 16.60
N GLN A 234 12.14 38.12 17.13
CA GLN A 234 11.66 39.25 16.36
C GLN A 234 12.12 40.57 16.98
N CYS A 235 13.00 41.31 16.28
CA CYS A 235 13.41 42.67 16.64
C CYS A 235 13.10 43.65 15.51
N SER A 236 12.49 44.78 15.87
CA SER A 236 12.11 45.83 14.93
C SER A 236 12.85 47.12 15.26
N TYR A 237 13.60 47.64 14.29
CA TYR A 237 14.33 48.88 14.40
C TYR A 237 13.79 49.91 13.41
N THR A 238 13.53 51.12 13.90
CA THR A 238 13.19 52.26 13.06
C THR A 238 14.48 52.81 12.44
N ILE A 239 14.46 53.02 11.13
CA ILE A 239 15.62 53.50 10.36
C ILE A 239 15.44 54.98 10.05
N GLN A 240 16.42 55.79 10.44
CA GLN A 240 16.40 57.22 10.18
C GLN A 240 17.09 57.54 8.83
N PRO A 241 16.51 58.43 8.00
CA PRO A 241 17.14 58.90 6.77
C PRO A 241 18.50 59.57 7.02
N GLY A 242 19.46 59.37 6.12
CA GLY A 242 20.76 60.06 6.16
C GLY A 242 21.78 59.53 7.17
N ILE A 243 21.44 58.50 7.95
CA ILE A 243 22.35 57.79 8.84
C ILE A 243 22.83 56.50 8.17
N LEU A 244 24.12 56.18 8.30
CA LEU A 244 24.67 54.91 7.84
C LEU A 244 24.40 53.84 8.92
N TYR A 245 23.71 52.78 8.54
CA TYR A 245 23.48 51.61 9.40
C TYR A 245 24.33 50.44 8.92
N GLU A 246 24.94 49.73 9.87
CA GLU A 246 25.57 48.44 9.68
C GLU A 246 24.75 47.39 10.44
N ILE A 247 24.15 46.46 9.70
CA ILE A 247 23.32 45.39 10.23
C ILE A 247 23.95 44.06 9.86
N SER A 248 24.10 43.15 10.81
CA SER A 248 24.48 41.76 10.54
C SER A 248 23.52 40.80 11.20
N ALA A 249 23.21 39.69 10.52
CA ALA A 249 22.41 38.62 11.09
C ALA A 249 23.00 37.25 10.75
N THR A 250 23.04 36.37 11.74
CA THR A 250 23.49 34.98 11.61
C THR A 250 22.40 34.03 12.10
N LYS A 251 22.40 32.82 11.55
CA LYS A 251 21.57 31.74 12.10
C LYS A 251 21.96 31.52 13.56
N ILE A 252 20.97 31.33 14.42
CA ILE A 252 21.20 30.95 15.82
C ILE A 252 21.99 29.63 15.88
N ARG A 253 22.94 29.55 16.81
CA ARG A 253 23.79 28.36 17.01
C ARG A 253 24.00 28.13 18.50
N GLN A 254 24.19 26.89 18.91
CA GLN A 254 24.56 26.58 20.29
C GLN A 254 25.91 27.21 20.63
N HIS A 255 26.05 27.67 21.88
CA HIS A 255 27.28 28.25 22.38
C HIS A 255 28.05 27.20 23.20
N ALA A 256 28.75 26.31 22.51
CA ALA A 256 29.61 25.30 23.13
C ALA A 256 30.86 25.02 22.28
N LYS A 257 31.95 24.63 22.95
CA LYS A 257 33.23 24.28 22.32
C LYS A 257 33.36 22.79 22.04
N SER A 258 32.58 21.95 22.74
CA SER A 258 32.49 20.51 22.48
C SER A 258 31.07 19.98 22.72
N ILE A 259 30.82 18.75 22.28
CA ILE A 259 29.53 18.06 22.48
C ILE A 259 29.29 17.80 23.97
N GLU A 260 30.33 17.47 24.72
CA GLU A 260 30.27 17.22 26.16
C GLU A 260 29.86 18.49 26.90
N GLU A 261 30.48 19.63 26.57
CA GLU A 261 30.11 20.94 27.12
C GLU A 261 28.66 21.29 26.78
N LEU A 262 28.24 21.05 25.53
CA LEU A 262 26.86 21.31 25.09
C LEU A 262 25.85 20.48 25.88
N ARG A 263 26.16 19.20 26.14
CA ARG A 263 25.30 18.31 26.94
C ARG A 263 25.21 18.78 28.38
N GLU A 264 26.34 19.14 28.98
CA GLU A 264 26.39 19.64 30.35
C GLU A 264 25.57 20.94 30.50
N LYS A 265 25.81 21.93 29.61
CA LYS A 265 25.04 23.17 29.57
C LYS A 265 23.55 22.91 29.38
N SER A 266 23.18 22.01 28.47
CA SER A 266 21.79 21.64 28.21
C SER A 266 21.12 21.02 29.43
N GLU A 267 21.77 20.08 30.12
CA GLU A 267 21.21 19.46 31.34
C GLU A 267 21.02 20.50 32.44
N ASN A 268 22.02 21.36 32.65
CA ASN A 268 21.96 22.43 33.64
C ASN A 268 20.83 23.41 33.33
N ALA A 269 20.69 23.82 32.07
CA ALA A 269 19.61 24.69 31.60
C ALA A 269 18.23 24.06 31.75
N MET A 270 18.06 22.79 31.39
CA MET A 270 16.79 22.08 31.55
C MET A 270 16.34 21.94 33.02
N ASN A 271 17.29 21.92 33.96
CA ASN A 271 17.03 21.81 35.40
C ASN A 271 17.03 23.16 36.14
N SER A 272 17.25 24.25 35.40
CA SER A 272 17.31 25.62 35.92
C SER A 272 15.98 26.09 36.50
N ILE A 273 16.03 27.11 37.36
CA ILE A 273 14.82 27.65 38.01
C ILE A 273 13.94 28.40 37.00
N GLU A 274 14.59 29.03 36.01
CA GLU A 274 13.99 29.75 34.89
C GLU A 274 13.04 28.83 34.10
N ILE A 275 13.51 27.63 33.72
CA ILE A 275 12.69 26.63 33.04
C ILE A 275 11.61 26.05 33.95
N LYS A 276 11.93 25.75 35.21
CA LYS A 276 10.94 25.24 36.17
C LYS A 276 9.78 26.22 36.37
N ASN A 277 10.06 27.52 36.41
CA ASN A 277 9.03 28.56 36.54
C ASN A 277 8.13 28.61 35.30
N LEU A 278 8.72 28.58 34.10
CA LEU A 278 7.95 28.52 32.85
C LEU A 278 7.06 27.26 32.78
N VAL A 279 7.62 26.10 33.15
CA VAL A 279 6.86 24.83 33.18
C VAL A 279 5.73 24.88 34.20
N THR A 280 5.98 25.44 35.38
CA THR A 280 4.95 25.62 36.43
C THR A 280 3.82 26.52 35.93
N GLU A 281 4.15 27.61 35.21
CA GLU A 281 3.13 28.50 34.65
C GLU A 281 2.30 27.79 33.57
N LEU A 282 2.93 27.03 32.67
CA LEU A 282 2.21 26.21 31.68
C LEU A 282 1.26 25.21 32.36
N GLN A 283 1.72 24.55 33.42
CA GLN A 283 0.93 23.58 34.18
C GLN A 283 -0.28 24.21 34.90
N ARG A 284 -0.22 25.50 35.28
CA ARG A 284 -1.39 26.23 35.83
C ARG A 284 -2.55 26.34 34.85
N TYR A 285 -2.27 26.25 33.55
CA TYR A 285 -3.29 26.18 32.50
C TYR A 285 -3.58 24.74 32.09
N ASP A 286 -3.35 23.74 32.96
CA ASP A 286 -3.54 22.30 32.69
C ASP A 286 -2.76 21.78 31.46
N ILE A 287 -1.70 22.47 31.05
CA ILE A 287 -0.88 22.03 29.91
C ILE A 287 0.13 21.01 30.41
N THR A 288 0.16 19.86 29.76
CA THR A 288 1.12 18.80 30.09
C THR A 288 2.47 19.11 29.44
N VAL A 289 3.53 19.20 30.24
CA VAL A 289 4.90 19.38 29.73
C VAL A 289 5.71 18.14 30.06
N VAL A 290 6.24 17.48 29.04
CA VAL A 290 7.03 16.27 29.18
C VAL A 290 8.49 16.60 28.93
N LYS A 291 9.32 16.40 29.96
CA LYS A 291 10.78 16.40 29.85
C LYS A 291 11.22 15.06 29.26
N SER A 292 12.12 15.08 28.28
CA SER A 292 12.76 13.85 27.79
C SER A 292 13.55 13.21 28.95
N SER A 293 13.32 11.92 29.21
CA SER A 293 13.84 11.21 30.40
C SER A 293 15.37 11.11 30.47
N SER A 294 16.06 11.31 29.34
CA SER A 294 17.51 11.46 29.25
C SER A 294 17.88 12.31 28.04
N LEU A 295 19.03 13.01 28.11
CA LEU A 295 19.64 13.60 26.92
C LEU A 295 19.85 12.51 25.87
N LYS A 296 19.61 12.85 24.60
CA LYS A 296 19.74 11.93 23.45
C LYS A 296 21.01 11.07 23.54
N GLY A 297 20.89 9.76 23.32
CA GLY A 297 22.02 8.83 23.41
C GLY A 297 23.18 9.23 22.49
N ASN A 298 24.43 9.05 22.97
CA ASN A 298 25.64 9.59 22.32
C ASN A 298 25.78 9.16 20.84
N GLU A 299 25.65 7.87 20.54
CA GLU A 299 25.77 7.36 19.16
C GLU A 299 24.72 7.99 18.23
N ARG A 300 23.46 7.96 18.64
CA ARG A 300 22.33 8.48 17.87
C ARG A 300 22.38 10.01 17.69
N LEU A 301 22.95 10.73 18.65
CA LEU A 301 23.18 12.17 18.55
C LEU A 301 24.29 12.46 17.53
N LEU A 302 25.41 11.72 17.59
CA LEU A 302 26.54 11.88 16.66
C LEU A 302 26.13 11.58 15.22
N GLU A 303 25.40 10.48 14.99
CA GLU A 303 24.86 10.15 13.66
C GLU A 303 23.96 11.27 13.12
N LYS A 304 23.09 11.83 13.97
CA LYS A 304 22.24 12.95 13.57
C LYS A 304 23.06 14.19 13.23
N ILE A 305 24.04 14.54 14.06
CA ILE A 305 24.90 15.70 13.81
C ILE A 305 25.65 15.54 12.48
N GLN A 306 26.14 14.34 12.21
CA GLN A 306 26.84 14.05 10.96
C GLN A 306 25.91 14.12 9.74
N ALA A 307 24.68 13.62 9.85
CA ALA A 307 23.74 13.52 8.73
C ALA A 307 22.98 14.82 8.46
N ASP A 308 22.52 15.51 9.51
CA ASP A 308 21.62 16.68 9.39
C ASP A 308 22.39 18.01 9.40
N TYR A 309 23.59 18.04 9.99
CA TYR A 309 24.35 19.28 10.25
C TYR A 309 25.81 19.22 9.75
N ASP A 310 26.17 18.24 8.91
CA ASP A 310 27.52 18.07 8.36
C ASP A 310 28.64 18.05 9.44
N GLY A 311 28.35 17.48 10.61
CA GLY A 311 29.30 17.40 11.72
C GLY A 311 29.27 18.60 12.68
N ASP A 312 28.52 19.65 12.37
CA ASP A 312 28.41 20.83 13.22
C ASP A 312 27.41 20.62 14.37
N PHE A 313 27.94 20.21 15.51
CA PHE A 313 27.13 19.99 16.71
C PHE A 313 26.45 21.26 17.24
N ASN A 314 26.93 22.45 16.89
CA ASN A 314 26.31 23.70 17.32
C ASN A 314 24.97 23.98 16.61
N GLN A 315 24.57 23.16 15.64
CA GLN A 315 23.21 23.20 15.06
C GLN A 315 22.23 22.23 15.74
N ALA A 316 22.68 21.43 16.71
CA ALA A 316 21.84 20.45 17.41
C ALA A 316 21.07 21.08 18.59
N PHE A 317 19.83 21.48 18.32
CA PHE A 317 18.93 22.06 19.35
C PHE A 317 18.10 21.01 20.11
N ASP A 318 17.97 19.78 19.59
CA ASP A 318 17.15 18.72 20.19
C ASP A 318 17.85 17.92 21.29
N ILE A 319 19.00 18.40 21.79
CA ILE A 319 19.72 17.81 22.93
C ILE A 319 18.93 18.05 24.21
N GLY A 320 18.56 19.32 24.46
CA GLY A 320 17.70 19.71 25.57
C GLY A 320 16.30 20.05 25.09
N ARG A 321 15.40 19.07 25.08
CA ARG A 321 14.05 19.19 24.48
C ARG A 321 12.92 18.90 25.47
N PHE A 322 11.92 19.77 25.46
CA PHE A 322 10.61 19.56 26.08
C PHE A 322 9.52 19.36 25.02
N THR A 323 8.57 18.47 25.31
CA THR A 323 7.36 18.30 24.50
C THR A 323 6.16 18.81 25.29
N ILE A 324 5.47 19.81 24.74
CA ILE A 324 4.29 20.42 25.33
C ILE A 324 3.06 19.81 24.67
N LEU A 325 2.22 19.15 25.46
CA LEU A 325 1.07 18.39 25.00
C LEU A 325 -0.22 19.11 25.37
N CYS A 326 -0.92 19.60 24.35
CA CYS A 326 -2.15 20.37 24.49
C CYS A 326 -3.37 19.52 24.11
N ASP A 327 -4.48 19.67 24.85
CA ASP A 327 -5.72 18.92 24.58
C ASP A 327 -6.43 19.41 23.31
N ASN A 328 -6.34 20.71 23.01
CA ASN A 328 -7.03 21.35 21.90
C ASN A 328 -6.28 22.58 21.40
N SER A 329 -6.77 23.17 20.30
CA SER A 329 -6.16 24.34 19.67
C SER A 329 -6.11 25.57 20.59
N THR A 330 -7.10 25.77 21.47
CA THR A 330 -7.09 26.86 22.44
C THR A 330 -5.93 26.72 23.44
N LYS A 331 -5.76 25.54 24.05
CA LYS A 331 -4.64 25.27 24.97
C LYS A 331 -3.28 25.39 24.27
N LEU A 332 -3.20 25.00 22.99
CA LEU A 332 -2.00 25.21 22.17
C LEU A 332 -1.67 26.71 22.01
N GLN A 333 -2.67 27.53 21.67
CA GLN A 333 -2.48 29.00 21.58
C GLN A 333 -2.08 29.59 22.93
N THR A 334 -2.70 29.14 24.03
CA THR A 334 -2.32 29.53 25.39
C THR A 334 -0.86 29.17 25.68
N ALA A 335 -0.43 27.94 25.35
CA ALA A 335 0.93 27.48 25.55
C ALA A 335 1.94 28.39 24.82
N VAL A 336 1.69 28.66 23.53
CA VAL A 336 2.53 29.55 22.72
C VAL A 336 2.55 30.96 23.30
N ALA A 337 1.41 31.49 23.74
CA ALA A 337 1.34 32.82 24.34
C ALA A 337 2.12 32.93 25.67
N VAL A 338 2.12 31.87 26.49
CA VAL A 338 2.93 31.81 27.72
C VAL A 338 4.42 31.75 27.38
N ILE A 339 4.82 30.90 26.43
CA ILE A 339 6.22 30.79 25.99
C ILE A 339 6.71 32.12 25.40
N LYS A 340 5.88 32.84 24.63
CA LYS A 340 6.23 34.16 24.08
C LYS A 340 6.47 35.23 25.14
N LYS A 341 6.06 35.00 26.38
CA LYS A 341 6.38 35.85 27.55
C LYS A 341 7.59 35.32 28.33
N ALA A 342 8.49 34.58 27.66
CA ALA A 342 9.71 34.01 28.20
C ALA A 342 10.55 34.99 29.02
N GLU A 343 10.57 36.27 28.66
CA GLU A 343 11.30 37.33 29.36
C GLU A 343 10.93 37.42 30.86
N GLN A 344 9.68 37.12 31.22
CA GLN A 344 9.19 37.12 32.61
C GLN A 344 9.86 36.04 33.46
N PHE A 345 10.47 35.04 32.81
CA PHE A 345 11.18 33.94 33.43
C PHE A 345 12.71 34.06 33.25
N ASN A 346 13.20 35.21 32.78
CA ASN A 346 14.61 35.44 32.39
C ASN A 346 15.08 34.54 31.24
N LEU A 347 14.18 34.26 30.28
CA LEU A 347 14.45 33.49 29.07
C LEU A 347 14.23 34.38 27.84
N ILE A 348 14.90 34.06 26.73
CA ILE A 348 14.70 34.78 25.46
C ILE A 348 14.15 33.81 24.43
N VAL A 349 13.04 34.18 23.77
CA VAL A 349 12.57 33.43 22.60
C VAL A 349 13.44 33.82 21.42
N SER A 350 14.19 32.89 20.84
CA SER A 350 15.16 33.18 19.78
C SER A 350 14.80 32.60 18.42
N GLU A 351 13.94 31.60 18.39
CA GLU A 351 13.32 31.13 17.16
C GLU A 351 11.88 30.72 17.41
N ASP A 352 10.99 31.15 16.52
CA ASP A 352 9.58 30.83 16.54
C ASP A 352 9.16 30.25 15.17
N LYS A 353 8.81 28.96 15.14
CA LYS A 353 8.40 28.24 13.91
C LYS A 353 7.08 27.51 14.12
N ASP A 354 6.04 28.03 13.48
CA ASP A 354 4.71 27.43 13.43
C ASP A 354 4.56 26.50 12.20
N PHE A 355 4.44 25.19 12.45
CA PHE A 355 4.11 24.16 11.45
C PHE A 355 2.72 23.53 11.69
N PHE A 356 1.82 24.22 12.41
CA PHE A 356 0.44 23.76 12.57
C PHE A 356 -0.44 24.10 11.38
N ASN A 357 -0.22 25.27 10.79
CA ASN A 357 -0.99 25.78 9.65
C ASN A 357 -0.21 25.70 8.33
N LYS A 358 1.08 25.34 8.40
CA LYS A 358 1.96 25.12 7.25
C LYS A 358 2.57 23.73 7.35
N GLN A 359 2.52 22.96 6.27
CA GLN A 359 3.09 21.61 6.25
C GLN A 359 4.61 21.68 6.41
N SER A 360 5.13 21.01 7.44
CA SER A 360 6.55 20.71 7.55
C SER A 360 6.95 19.71 6.45
N LYS A 361 8.26 19.50 6.22
CA LYS A 361 8.75 18.54 5.21
C LYS A 361 8.15 17.14 5.38
N THR A 362 7.93 16.71 6.62
CA THR A 362 7.36 15.40 6.95
C THR A 362 5.88 15.47 7.28
N HIS A 363 5.24 16.63 7.13
CA HIS A 363 3.84 16.89 7.47
C HIS A 363 3.49 16.67 8.95
N HIS A 364 4.47 16.62 9.85
CA HIS A 364 4.15 16.62 11.28
C HIS A 364 3.67 18.02 11.71
N ARG A 365 2.59 18.07 12.49
CA ARG A 365 2.03 19.30 13.07
C ARG A 365 2.58 19.59 14.46
N PHE A 366 3.35 20.66 14.56
CA PHE A 366 3.92 21.11 15.81
C PHE A 366 4.29 22.60 15.72
N HIS A 367 4.42 23.22 16.88
CA HIS A 367 4.95 24.57 17.04
C HIS A 367 6.30 24.43 17.72
N ASN A 368 7.37 24.79 17.02
CA ASN A 368 8.72 24.67 17.57
C ASN A 368 9.25 26.04 17.99
N VAL A 369 9.66 26.14 19.24
CA VAL A 369 10.23 27.36 19.82
C VAL A 369 11.60 27.04 20.40
N LYS A 370 12.60 27.85 20.07
CA LYS A 370 13.92 27.77 20.71
C LYS A 370 14.06 28.88 21.73
N LEU A 371 14.35 28.49 22.97
CA LEU A 371 14.56 29.40 24.08
C LEU A 371 16.04 29.47 24.42
N TYR A 372 16.60 30.67 24.40
CA TYR A 372 17.91 30.93 24.95
C TYR A 372 17.81 31.08 26.47
N VAL A 373 18.73 30.43 27.18
CA VAL A 373 18.85 30.48 28.64
C VAL A 373 20.12 31.26 29.00
N PRO A 374 20.04 32.59 29.23
CA PRO A 374 21.23 33.44 29.34
C PRO A 374 22.22 32.98 30.41
N LYS A 375 21.73 32.50 31.55
CA LYS A 375 22.54 32.03 32.68
C LYS A 375 23.45 30.85 32.34
N HIS A 376 23.03 29.99 31.40
CA HIS A 376 23.75 28.79 31.02
C HIS A 376 24.38 28.91 29.62
N ASP A 377 24.12 30.02 28.93
CA ASP A 377 24.61 30.31 27.59
C ASP A 377 24.34 29.15 26.61
N VAL A 378 23.07 28.74 26.51
CA VAL A 378 22.65 27.61 25.66
C VAL A 378 21.20 27.76 25.25
N TYR A 379 20.83 27.15 24.13
CA TYR A 379 19.46 27.09 23.64
C TYR A 379 18.82 25.74 23.96
N ILE A 380 17.56 25.78 24.37
CA ILE A 380 16.69 24.61 24.53
C ILE A 380 15.54 24.63 23.53
N GLU A 381 15.05 23.45 23.16
CA GLU A 381 13.92 23.28 22.25
C GLU A 381 12.62 23.00 23.04
N MET A 382 11.57 23.78 22.77
CA MET A 382 10.21 23.52 23.24
C MET A 382 9.28 23.28 22.05
N GLN A 383 8.85 22.03 21.90
CA GLN A 383 7.94 21.64 20.83
C GLN A 383 6.52 21.45 21.39
N ALA A 384 5.58 22.31 21.01
CA ALA A 384 4.18 22.15 21.35
C ALA A 384 3.43 21.37 20.25
N THR A 385 2.59 20.42 20.65
CA THR A 385 1.70 19.68 19.74
C THR A 385 0.37 19.34 20.44
N LEU A 386 -0.60 18.80 19.69
CA LEU A 386 -1.83 18.27 20.27
C LEU A 386 -1.63 16.82 20.75
N LYS A 387 -2.30 16.42 21.83
CA LYS A 387 -2.26 15.04 22.35
C LYS A 387 -2.69 13.99 21.32
N ASN A 388 -3.59 14.34 20.41
CA ASN A 388 -4.04 13.42 19.35
C ASN A 388 -3.04 13.27 18.19
N PHE A 389 -2.01 14.11 18.13
CA PHE A 389 -0.98 14.12 17.06
C PHE A 389 0.39 13.64 17.55
N THR A 390 0.61 13.58 18.86
CA THR A 390 1.91 13.16 19.41
C THR A 390 2.16 11.68 19.18
N THR A 391 3.41 11.31 18.91
CA THR A 391 3.93 9.94 18.90
C THR A 391 4.74 9.62 20.16
N LEU A 392 4.65 10.46 21.20
CA LEU A 392 5.36 10.25 22.45
C LEU A 392 4.75 9.07 23.24
N GLU A 393 5.56 8.05 23.49
CA GLU A 393 5.17 6.85 24.24
C GLU A 393 4.66 7.22 25.65
N GLY A 394 3.57 6.57 26.08
CA GLY A 394 2.88 6.89 27.34
C GLY A 394 1.86 8.03 27.24
N TYR A 395 1.91 8.87 26.21
CA TYR A 395 0.99 10.01 26.03
C TYR A 395 0.18 9.98 24.74
N THR A 396 0.62 9.18 23.77
CA THR A 396 -0.03 9.04 22.46
C THR A 396 -1.21 8.08 22.48
N ILE A 397 -2.25 8.43 21.73
CA ILE A 397 -3.37 7.53 21.44
C ILE A 397 -3.12 6.64 20.21
N ILE A 398 -2.04 6.94 19.46
CA ILE A 398 -1.67 6.30 18.19
C ILE A 398 -1.02 4.95 18.51
N GLU A 399 -1.52 3.90 17.88
CA GLU A 399 -0.92 2.57 18.02
C GLU A 399 0.42 2.50 17.29
N ASN A 400 1.37 1.76 17.86
CA ASN A 400 2.74 1.66 17.36
C ASN A 400 3.40 3.05 17.13
N PRO A 401 3.50 3.87 18.19
CA PRO A 401 3.86 5.28 18.04
C PRO A 401 5.29 5.51 17.55
N LYS A 402 6.19 4.53 17.71
CA LYS A 402 7.58 4.60 17.22
C LYS A 402 7.70 4.40 15.71
N LEU A 403 6.68 3.87 15.02
CA LEU A 403 6.75 3.48 13.61
C LEU A 403 7.18 4.62 12.70
N SER A 404 6.44 5.73 12.69
CA SER A 404 6.73 6.89 11.80
C SER A 404 8.14 7.44 12.06
N HIS A 405 8.51 7.55 13.33
CA HIS A 405 9.81 8.03 13.73
C HIS A 405 10.94 7.08 13.30
N LEU A 406 10.84 5.77 13.56
CA LEU A 406 11.85 4.79 13.15
C LEU A 406 11.97 4.71 11.62
N PHE A 407 10.85 4.81 10.91
CA PHE A 407 10.84 4.86 9.45
C PHE A 407 11.57 6.11 8.92
N TYR A 408 11.32 7.28 9.52
CA TYR A 408 12.07 8.49 9.24
C TYR A 408 13.57 8.33 9.49
N GLU A 409 13.99 7.68 10.57
CA GLU A 409 15.41 7.49 10.87
C GLU A 409 16.13 6.63 9.83
N LEU A 410 15.46 5.61 9.29
CA LEU A 410 16.02 4.78 8.22
C LEU A 410 16.25 5.56 6.92
N ILE A 411 15.34 6.47 6.58
CA ILE A 411 15.35 7.17 5.29
C ILE A 411 16.11 8.50 5.31
N ARG A 412 16.28 9.14 6.49
CA ARG A 412 16.87 10.48 6.59
C ARG A 412 18.33 10.54 6.17
N ALA A 413 19.12 9.56 6.58
CA ALA A 413 20.57 9.51 6.34
C ALA A 413 20.92 8.70 5.09
N TRP A 414 19.92 8.16 4.41
CA TRP A 414 20.12 7.34 3.22
C TRP A 414 20.52 8.21 2.04
N LYS A 415 21.73 7.96 1.53
CA LYS A 415 22.23 8.48 0.25
C LYS A 415 22.09 7.38 -0.81
N PRO A 416 21.15 7.53 -1.77
CA PRO A 416 20.99 6.58 -2.86
C PRO A 416 22.26 6.47 -3.72
N ASN A 417 22.59 5.25 -4.15
CA ASN A 417 23.75 5.03 -5.02
C ASN A 417 23.40 4.95 -6.52
N ASN A 418 22.11 4.81 -6.86
CA ASN A 418 21.62 4.64 -8.24
C ASN A 418 20.16 5.13 -8.35
N SER A 419 19.66 5.22 -9.59
CA SER A 419 18.31 5.70 -9.89
C SER A 419 17.20 4.89 -9.21
N ASN A 420 17.35 3.58 -9.09
CA ASN A 420 16.34 2.72 -8.45
C ASN A 420 16.25 2.99 -6.95
N GLU A 421 17.40 3.24 -6.30
CA GLU A 421 17.45 3.66 -4.90
C GLU A 421 16.87 5.07 -4.71
N GLU A 422 17.06 5.99 -5.67
CA GLU A 422 16.44 7.32 -5.63
C GLU A 422 14.92 7.25 -5.68
N GLU A 423 14.37 6.45 -6.60
CA GLU A 423 12.92 6.22 -6.70
C GLU A 423 12.36 5.57 -5.43
N LEU A 424 13.06 4.57 -4.88
CA LEU A 424 12.64 3.91 -3.64
C LEU A 424 12.71 4.88 -2.44
N LYS A 425 13.74 5.72 -2.36
CA LYS A 425 13.83 6.76 -1.33
C LYS A 425 12.68 7.76 -1.45
N GLN A 426 12.39 8.24 -2.65
CA GLN A 426 11.26 9.14 -2.89
C GLN A 426 9.93 8.50 -2.46
N ALA A 427 9.68 7.26 -2.87
CA ALA A 427 8.48 6.53 -2.47
C ALA A 427 8.40 6.32 -0.94
N SER A 428 9.54 6.16 -0.27
CA SER A 428 9.63 6.08 1.19
C SER A 428 9.26 7.41 1.85
N ASP A 429 9.80 8.53 1.35
CA ASP A 429 9.51 9.87 1.83
C ASP A 429 8.01 10.20 1.65
N GLU A 430 7.43 9.87 0.49
CA GLU A 430 5.98 10.01 0.23
C GLU A 430 5.13 9.14 1.16
N THR A 431 5.59 7.92 1.46
CA THR A 431 4.89 7.01 2.38
C THR A 431 4.91 7.55 3.81
N LEU A 432 6.06 8.10 4.25
CA LEU A 432 6.17 8.76 5.54
C LEU A 432 5.22 9.96 5.64
N ILE A 433 5.12 10.76 4.58
CA ILE A 433 4.17 11.88 4.51
C ILE A 433 2.74 11.38 4.68
N LYS A 434 2.32 10.34 3.95
CA LYS A 434 0.96 9.75 4.08
C LYS A 434 0.67 9.23 5.49
N ILE A 435 1.65 8.60 6.13
CA ILE A 435 1.53 8.15 7.53
C ILE A 435 1.31 9.36 8.44
N ASN A 436 2.09 10.43 8.25
CA ASN A 436 1.98 11.64 9.07
C ASN A 436 0.69 12.43 8.78
N ASP A 437 0.15 12.36 7.56
CA ASP A 437 -1.15 12.93 7.21
C ASP A 437 -2.29 12.26 7.99
N ILE A 438 -2.19 10.95 8.24
CA ILE A 438 -3.13 10.22 9.11
C ILE A 438 -2.91 10.59 10.58
N ILE A 439 -1.66 10.63 11.03
CA ILE A 439 -1.30 10.93 12.43
C ILE A 439 -1.78 12.34 12.82
N CYS A 440 -1.45 13.32 11.99
CA CYS A 440 -1.70 14.75 12.23
C CYS A 440 -3.02 15.26 11.63
N GLU A 441 -3.84 14.37 11.07
CA GLU A 441 -5.16 14.67 10.52
C GLU A 441 -5.12 15.76 9.43
N TRP A 442 -4.14 15.67 8.52
CA TRP A 442 -4.14 16.48 7.30
C TRP A 442 -5.19 16.00 6.30
N ILE A 443 -5.57 14.73 6.39
CA ILE A 443 -6.75 14.17 5.72
C ILE A 443 -7.91 14.03 6.70
N ASN A 444 -9.13 14.16 6.18
CA ASN A 444 -10.33 14.11 7.01
C ASN A 444 -10.61 12.68 7.51
N GLU A 445 -11.39 12.59 8.60
CA GLU A 445 -11.71 11.31 9.24
C GLU A 445 -12.44 10.32 8.29
N LYS A 446 -13.26 10.82 7.35
CA LYS A 446 -13.97 9.97 6.37
C LYS A 446 -12.98 9.26 5.45
N GLU A 447 -11.93 9.94 5.00
CA GLU A 447 -10.85 9.38 4.20
C GLU A 447 -10.01 8.38 4.99
N ILE A 448 -9.65 8.71 6.24
CA ILE A 448 -8.95 7.77 7.14
C ILE A 448 -9.77 6.49 7.30
N LYS A 449 -11.09 6.61 7.51
CA LYS A 449 -12.00 5.47 7.61
C LYS A 449 -12.07 4.65 6.34
N LYS A 450 -12.10 5.29 5.17
CA LYS A 450 -12.06 4.61 3.87
C LYS A 450 -10.79 3.77 3.71
N ILE A 451 -9.64 4.32 4.11
CA ILE A 451 -8.36 3.59 4.08
C ILE A 451 -8.40 2.42 5.07
N ALA A 452 -8.78 2.69 6.32
CA ALA A 452 -8.83 1.70 7.40
C ALA A 452 -9.78 0.53 7.11
N ASN A 453 -10.88 0.75 6.38
CA ASN A 453 -11.82 -0.31 6.01
C ASN A 453 -11.22 -1.37 5.07
N ARG A 454 -10.08 -1.08 4.43
CA ARG A 454 -9.35 -2.05 3.60
C ARG A 454 -8.40 -2.93 4.41
N TYR A 455 -8.24 -2.65 5.70
CA TYR A 455 -7.39 -3.42 6.59
C TYR A 455 -7.84 -4.88 6.66
N LYS A 456 -6.87 -5.78 6.54
CA LYS A 456 -6.98 -7.21 6.81
C LYS A 456 -5.83 -7.61 7.72
N GLU A 457 -6.08 -8.57 8.62
CA GLU A 457 -5.05 -9.00 9.58
C GLU A 457 -3.94 -9.78 8.89
N HIS A 458 -2.69 -9.60 9.32
CA HIS A 458 -1.54 -10.26 8.70
C HIS A 458 -1.62 -11.79 8.74
N LEU A 459 -2.20 -12.37 9.81
CA LEU A 459 -2.44 -13.82 9.92
C LEU A 459 -3.42 -14.33 8.87
N SER A 460 -4.44 -13.52 8.55
CA SER A 460 -5.42 -13.86 7.51
C SER A 460 -4.85 -13.71 6.09
N ILE A 461 -3.92 -12.79 5.90
CA ILE A 461 -3.29 -12.52 4.59
C ILE A 461 -2.16 -13.53 4.32
N GLY A 462 -1.37 -13.87 5.34
CA GLY A 462 -0.15 -14.65 5.20
C GLY A 462 0.92 -13.88 4.42
N ILE A 463 1.41 -12.77 4.99
CA ILE A 463 2.40 -11.91 4.31
C ILE A 463 3.70 -12.69 4.03
N LEU A 464 4.16 -12.65 2.78
CA LEU A 464 5.37 -13.35 2.37
C LEU A 464 6.62 -12.52 2.69
N LYS A 465 7.69 -13.21 3.06
CA LYS A 465 8.99 -12.58 3.28
C LYS A 465 9.57 -12.07 1.94
N PRO A 466 10.09 -10.84 1.87
CA PRO A 466 10.73 -10.32 0.66
C PRO A 466 11.87 -11.22 0.14
N PRO A 467 11.94 -11.48 -1.17
CA PRO A 467 13.00 -12.32 -1.75
C PRO A 467 14.40 -11.79 -1.49
N GLN A 468 14.59 -10.46 -1.50
CA GLN A 468 15.91 -9.85 -1.26
C GLN A 468 16.48 -10.10 0.16
N LEU A 469 15.65 -10.57 1.10
CA LEU A 469 16.07 -10.91 2.47
C LEU A 469 16.42 -12.40 2.64
N LYS A 470 16.24 -13.24 1.62
CA LYS A 470 16.55 -14.67 1.70
C LYS A 470 18.06 -14.89 1.76
N GLY A 471 18.50 -15.73 2.71
CA GLY A 471 19.91 -16.09 2.88
C GLY A 471 20.82 -14.96 3.37
N LYS A 472 20.26 -13.80 3.76
CA LYS A 472 21.03 -12.66 4.26
C LYS A 472 21.25 -12.73 5.76
N THR A 473 22.48 -12.46 6.20
CA THR A 473 22.80 -12.34 7.64
C THR A 473 22.36 -10.98 8.18
N ALA A 474 22.31 -10.85 9.50
CA ALA A 474 21.97 -9.58 10.15
C ALA A 474 22.98 -8.48 9.80
N GLU A 475 24.27 -8.82 9.66
CA GLU A 475 25.35 -7.90 9.29
C GLU A 475 25.18 -7.41 7.85
N GLU A 476 24.86 -8.31 6.91
CA GLU A 476 24.61 -7.95 5.51
C GLU A 476 23.40 -7.04 5.36
N ILE A 477 22.31 -7.35 6.08
CA ILE A 477 21.13 -6.48 6.14
C ILE A 477 21.53 -5.13 6.73
N ASN A 478 22.32 -5.12 7.81
CA ASN A 478 22.74 -3.90 8.48
C ASN A 478 23.73 -3.04 7.68
N ALA A 479 24.38 -3.60 6.66
CA ALA A 479 25.27 -2.86 5.76
C ALA A 479 24.51 -2.19 4.60
N ASN A 480 23.27 -2.58 4.32
CA ASN A 480 22.52 -2.10 3.15
C ASN A 480 21.16 -1.50 3.55
N THR A 481 20.97 -0.21 3.28
CA THR A 481 19.74 0.51 3.66
C THR A 481 18.48 -0.04 3.00
N VAL A 482 18.54 -0.50 1.76
CA VAL A 482 17.39 -1.12 1.06
C VAL A 482 16.97 -2.40 1.77
N LEU A 483 17.94 -3.24 2.19
CA LEU A 483 17.66 -4.45 2.96
C LEU A 483 17.13 -4.12 4.36
N LYS A 484 17.70 -3.13 5.06
CA LYS A 484 17.16 -2.65 6.35
C LYS A 484 15.71 -2.21 6.20
N LEU A 485 15.41 -1.45 5.15
CA LEU A 485 14.08 -0.93 4.88
C LEU A 485 13.08 -2.06 4.63
N ALA A 486 13.44 -3.01 3.76
CA ALA A 486 12.62 -4.19 3.48
C ALA A 486 12.37 -5.01 4.76
N GLN A 487 13.41 -5.26 5.56
CA GLN A 487 13.30 -5.98 6.83
C GLN A 487 12.45 -5.22 7.84
N PHE A 488 12.64 -3.91 7.97
CA PHE A 488 11.85 -3.07 8.86
C PHE A 488 10.37 -3.13 8.50
N VAL A 489 10.01 -2.85 7.25
CA VAL A 489 8.62 -2.83 6.78
C VAL A 489 7.97 -4.20 6.95
N TYR A 490 8.65 -5.28 6.54
CA TYR A 490 8.16 -6.64 6.74
C TYR A 490 7.90 -6.94 8.23
N THR A 491 8.84 -6.62 9.10
CA THR A 491 8.73 -6.84 10.56
C THR A 491 7.55 -6.05 11.15
N GLN A 492 7.38 -4.79 10.73
CA GLN A 492 6.25 -3.98 11.16
C GLN A 492 4.92 -4.62 10.71
N LEU A 493 4.82 -5.10 9.47
CA LEU A 493 3.59 -5.72 8.96
C LEU A 493 3.24 -7.05 9.64
N CYS A 494 4.24 -7.83 10.04
CA CYS A 494 4.03 -9.08 10.79
C CYS A 494 3.66 -8.84 12.26
N ASN A 495 4.23 -7.82 12.91
CA ASN A 495 4.08 -7.65 14.35
C ASN A 495 3.02 -6.62 14.74
N PHE A 496 2.63 -5.73 13.83
CA PHE A 496 1.68 -4.67 14.12
C PHE A 496 0.24 -5.14 13.84
N THR A 497 -0.54 -5.35 14.92
CA THR A 497 -1.96 -5.72 14.87
C THR A 497 -2.85 -4.57 15.36
N PRO A 498 -3.10 -3.54 14.53
CA PRO A 498 -3.86 -2.36 14.95
C PRO A 498 -5.35 -2.66 15.16
N THR A 499 -5.89 -2.10 16.24
CA THR A 499 -7.32 -2.16 16.57
C THR A 499 -8.03 -0.83 16.33
N LYS A 500 -7.30 0.29 16.40
CA LYS A 500 -7.85 1.65 16.27
C LYS A 500 -7.83 2.12 14.82
N LEU A 501 -8.69 3.10 14.54
CA LEU A 501 -8.89 3.66 13.20
C LEU A 501 -7.59 4.13 12.52
N LYS A 502 -6.80 4.99 13.18
CA LYS A 502 -5.52 5.49 12.66
C LYS A 502 -4.50 4.37 12.47
N GLY A 503 -4.40 3.44 13.43
CA GLY A 503 -3.49 2.30 13.35
C GLY A 503 -3.76 1.43 12.12
N ARG A 504 -5.03 1.10 11.86
CA ARG A 504 -5.46 0.34 10.68
C ARG A 504 -5.15 1.08 9.38
N ALA A 505 -5.40 2.38 9.34
CA ALA A 505 -5.08 3.19 8.15
C ALA A 505 -3.56 3.23 7.88
N ILE A 506 -2.73 3.43 8.92
CA ILE A 506 -1.26 3.42 8.81
C ILE A 506 -0.77 2.06 8.31
N TYR A 507 -1.32 0.97 8.83
CA TYR A 507 -0.99 -0.38 8.39
C TYR A 507 -1.28 -0.57 6.88
N VAL A 508 -2.44 -0.14 6.41
CA VAL A 508 -2.81 -0.24 4.99
C VAL A 508 -1.84 0.54 4.11
N ILE A 509 -1.47 1.77 4.49
CA ILE A 509 -0.47 2.56 3.76
C ILE A 509 0.88 1.84 3.72
N LEU A 510 1.32 1.27 4.84
CA LEU A 510 2.56 0.53 4.91
C LEU A 510 2.53 -0.75 4.05
N PHE A 511 1.38 -1.44 4.03
CA PHE A 511 1.19 -2.66 3.22
C PHE A 511 1.17 -2.36 1.72
N GLU A 512 0.54 -1.25 1.31
CA GLU A 512 0.58 -0.78 -0.09
C GLU A 512 2.01 -0.44 -0.52
N TYR A 513 2.77 0.24 0.35
CA TYR A 513 4.19 0.51 0.11
C TYR A 513 4.99 -0.78 0.00
N PHE A 514 4.77 -1.74 0.91
CA PHE A 514 5.42 -3.05 0.87
C PHE A 514 5.15 -3.77 -0.46
N LYS A 515 3.90 -3.82 -0.89
CA LYS A 515 3.50 -4.44 -2.16
C LYS A 515 4.20 -3.82 -3.35
N LYS A 516 4.10 -2.50 -3.48
CA LYS A 516 4.60 -1.79 -4.67
C LYS A 516 6.12 -1.66 -4.70
N CYS A 517 6.73 -1.32 -3.57
CA CYS A 517 8.13 -0.86 -3.53
C CYS A 517 9.11 -1.91 -2.99
N ILE A 518 8.65 -2.85 -2.16
CA ILE A 518 9.51 -3.88 -1.57
C ILE A 518 9.39 -5.21 -2.33
N MET A 519 8.16 -5.67 -2.58
CA MET A 519 7.90 -6.91 -3.31
C MET A 519 7.95 -6.71 -4.83
N GLY A 520 7.45 -5.56 -5.31
CA GLY A 520 7.29 -5.25 -6.73
C GLY A 520 6.01 -5.83 -7.33
N ASP A 521 5.61 -5.33 -8.50
CA ASP A 521 4.33 -5.67 -9.13
C ASP A 521 4.24 -7.13 -9.61
N THR A 522 5.38 -7.80 -9.79
CA THR A 522 5.47 -9.17 -10.34
C THR A 522 5.45 -10.26 -9.28
N ASN A 523 5.69 -9.93 -8.00
CA ASN A 523 5.79 -10.91 -6.92
C ASN A 523 4.51 -10.92 -6.08
N PRO A 524 3.96 -12.11 -5.76
CA PRO A 524 2.86 -12.20 -4.82
C PRO A 524 3.33 -11.70 -3.44
N THR A 525 2.48 -10.92 -2.79
CA THR A 525 2.80 -10.32 -1.49
C THR A 525 2.32 -11.16 -0.32
N SER A 526 1.45 -12.13 -0.60
CA SER A 526 0.72 -12.90 0.38
C SER A 526 0.43 -14.32 -0.09
N CYS A 527 0.15 -15.22 0.86
CA CYS A 527 -0.36 -16.56 0.57
C CYS A 527 -1.65 -16.51 -0.26
N ALA A 528 -2.51 -15.51 -0.01
CA ALA A 528 -3.72 -15.31 -0.78
C ALA A 528 -3.44 -14.98 -2.26
N ASP A 529 -2.40 -14.18 -2.54
CA ASP A 529 -1.97 -13.89 -3.93
C ASP A 529 -1.46 -15.17 -4.63
N VAL A 530 -0.69 -15.99 -3.91
CA VAL A 530 -0.20 -17.29 -4.43
C VAL A 530 -1.36 -18.23 -4.74
N ALA A 531 -2.32 -18.34 -3.80
CA ALA A 531 -3.53 -19.14 -4.00
C ALA A 531 -4.32 -18.65 -5.21
N PHE A 532 -4.48 -17.33 -5.38
CA PHE A 532 -5.17 -16.74 -6.52
C PHE A 532 -4.49 -17.10 -7.85
N ILE A 533 -3.15 -16.96 -7.95
CA ILE A 533 -2.38 -17.33 -9.15
C ILE A 533 -2.61 -18.81 -9.50
N LEU A 534 -2.51 -19.70 -8.50
CA LEU A 534 -2.69 -21.13 -8.70
C LEU A 534 -4.14 -21.49 -9.09
N GLN A 535 -5.14 -20.79 -8.56
CA GLN A 535 -6.54 -20.96 -8.97
C GLN A 535 -6.77 -20.52 -10.42
N GLN A 536 -6.20 -19.38 -10.84
CA GLN A 536 -6.29 -18.93 -12.23
C GLN A 536 -5.62 -19.92 -13.17
N SER A 537 -4.42 -20.41 -12.82
CA SER A 537 -3.72 -21.43 -13.60
C SER A 537 -4.52 -22.73 -13.69
N ARG A 538 -5.13 -23.20 -12.59
CA ARG A 538 -6.03 -24.36 -12.62
C ARG A 538 -7.20 -24.15 -13.58
N LYS A 539 -7.86 -22.99 -13.51
CA LYS A 539 -8.99 -22.67 -14.38
C LYS A 539 -8.59 -22.74 -15.85
N GLN A 540 -7.46 -22.13 -16.19
CA GLN A 540 -6.91 -22.18 -17.55
C GLN A 540 -6.60 -23.62 -18.01
N GLU A 541 -5.95 -24.43 -17.18
CA GLU A 541 -5.65 -25.84 -17.52
C GLU A 541 -6.91 -26.67 -17.79
N LEU A 542 -7.99 -26.41 -17.08
CA LEU A 542 -9.26 -27.11 -17.29
C LEU A 542 -9.96 -26.62 -18.55
N GLU A 543 -9.99 -25.31 -18.81
CA GLU A 543 -10.55 -24.73 -20.04
C GLU A 543 -9.84 -25.24 -21.31
N GLU A 544 -8.53 -25.47 -21.24
CA GLU A 544 -7.75 -26.06 -22.33
C GLU A 544 -8.03 -27.57 -22.54
N ASP A 545 -8.50 -28.28 -21.51
CA ASP A 545 -8.79 -29.71 -21.53
C ASP A 545 -10.30 -29.99 -21.46
N THR A 546 -10.99 -29.75 -22.57
CA THR A 546 -12.46 -29.96 -22.65
C THR A 546 -12.90 -31.39 -22.29
N ALA A 547 -12.04 -32.39 -22.54
CA ALA A 547 -12.34 -33.78 -22.21
C ALA A 547 -12.35 -34.02 -20.69
N ILE A 548 -11.39 -33.45 -19.93
CA ILE A 548 -11.40 -33.59 -18.47
C ILE A 548 -12.57 -32.85 -17.84
N LEU A 549 -12.96 -31.69 -18.38
CA LEU A 549 -14.13 -30.94 -17.91
C LEU A 549 -15.42 -31.76 -18.03
N GLN A 550 -15.69 -32.32 -19.21
CA GLN A 550 -16.85 -33.19 -19.43
C GLN A 550 -16.80 -34.44 -18.54
N ALA A 551 -15.62 -35.04 -18.39
CA ALA A 551 -15.46 -36.20 -17.52
C ALA A 551 -15.70 -35.90 -16.03
N LEU A 552 -15.42 -34.68 -15.57
CA LEU A 552 -15.68 -34.24 -14.19
C LEU A 552 -17.17 -34.13 -13.89
N GLU A 553 -18.00 -33.70 -14.84
CA GLU A 553 -19.46 -33.68 -14.70
C GLU A 553 -20.04 -35.10 -14.51
N MET A 554 -19.46 -36.06 -15.22
CA MET A 554 -19.82 -37.47 -15.17
C MET A 554 -19.10 -38.25 -14.06
N TYR A 555 -18.39 -37.57 -13.16
CA TYR A 555 -17.59 -38.23 -12.13
C TYR A 555 -18.46 -39.12 -11.23
N ILE A 556 -17.97 -40.35 -10.99
CA ILE A 556 -18.55 -41.32 -10.05
C ILE A 556 -17.50 -41.62 -8.97
N PRO A 557 -17.87 -41.55 -7.68
CA PRO A 557 -16.94 -41.81 -6.58
C PRO A 557 -16.23 -43.15 -6.72
N LEU A 558 -14.91 -43.18 -6.48
CA LEU A 558 -14.11 -44.40 -6.57
C LEU A 558 -14.13 -45.18 -5.25
N GLN A 559 -14.09 -46.51 -5.31
CA GLN A 559 -13.86 -47.37 -4.14
C GLN A 559 -12.38 -47.75 -4.06
N ALA A 560 -11.87 -47.85 -2.85
CA ALA A 560 -10.49 -48.25 -2.58
C ALA A 560 -10.40 -49.32 -1.49
N ASN A 561 -9.22 -49.92 -1.39
CA ASN A 561 -8.86 -50.89 -0.37
C ASN A 561 -7.35 -50.81 -0.05
N ASN A 562 -6.93 -51.37 1.07
CA ASN A 562 -5.54 -51.40 1.53
C ASN A 562 -4.69 -52.50 0.85
N TYR A 563 -5.31 -53.32 -0.01
CA TYR A 563 -4.64 -54.39 -0.74
C TYR A 563 -5.17 -54.48 -2.19
N PRO A 564 -4.36 -54.99 -3.13
CA PRO A 564 -4.74 -55.08 -4.53
C PRO A 564 -5.88 -56.08 -4.73
N HIS A 565 -6.74 -55.81 -5.73
CA HIS A 565 -7.81 -56.72 -6.11
C HIS A 565 -7.26 -57.99 -6.78
N VAL A 566 -7.44 -59.15 -6.15
CA VAL A 566 -7.11 -60.47 -6.71
C VAL A 566 -8.38 -61.08 -7.30
N SER A 567 -8.36 -61.49 -8.56
CA SER A 567 -9.54 -61.92 -9.31
C SER A 567 -9.97 -63.37 -9.09
N GLU A 568 -9.79 -63.94 -7.89
CA GLU A 568 -10.13 -65.34 -7.63
C GLU A 568 -10.98 -65.52 -6.36
N ASP A 569 -12.14 -66.16 -6.56
CA ASP A 569 -13.17 -66.62 -5.62
C ASP A 569 -14.01 -65.60 -4.83
N ASP A 570 -15.07 -65.12 -5.50
CA ASP A 570 -16.19 -64.29 -5.00
C ASP A 570 -17.02 -64.86 -3.84
N SER A 571 -16.55 -65.87 -3.09
CA SER A 571 -17.43 -66.57 -2.14
C SER A 571 -17.19 -66.35 -0.65
N LYS A 572 -16.08 -65.73 -0.18
CA LYS A 572 -15.83 -65.60 1.28
C LYS A 572 -15.03 -64.39 1.80
N GLN A 573 -15.05 -63.24 1.15
CA GLN A 573 -14.54 -62.00 1.78
C GLN A 573 -15.51 -60.83 1.62
N SER A 574 -16.39 -60.68 2.61
CA SER A 574 -17.07 -59.41 2.89
C SER A 574 -16.08 -58.38 3.43
N ASN A 575 -15.05 -58.04 2.65
CA ASN A 575 -14.15 -56.96 3.02
C ASN A 575 -14.75 -55.66 2.48
N ALA A 576 -15.28 -54.85 3.38
CA ALA A 576 -15.88 -53.56 3.05
C ALA A 576 -14.83 -52.69 2.33
N THR A 577 -15.00 -52.50 1.01
CA THR A 577 -14.33 -51.41 0.30
C THR A 577 -14.75 -50.09 0.93
N TYR A 578 -13.86 -49.11 0.93
CA TYR A 578 -14.16 -47.79 1.46
C TYR A 578 -14.12 -46.74 0.36
N ASP A 579 -14.83 -45.64 0.59
CA ASP A 579 -14.83 -44.51 -0.34
C ASP A 579 -13.42 -43.89 -0.42
N CYS A 580 -12.87 -43.87 -1.62
CA CYS A 580 -11.49 -43.42 -1.85
C CYS A 580 -11.30 -41.93 -1.54
N HIS A 581 -12.33 -41.11 -1.80
CA HIS A 581 -12.26 -39.67 -1.56
C HIS A 581 -12.25 -39.40 -0.07
N GLN A 582 -13.21 -39.95 0.67
CA GLN A 582 -13.32 -39.80 2.12
C GLN A 582 -12.05 -40.26 2.83
N HIS A 583 -11.49 -41.41 2.45
CA HIS A 583 -10.26 -41.92 3.05
C HIS A 583 -9.04 -41.00 2.81
N ILE A 584 -8.96 -40.38 1.63
CA ILE A 584 -7.91 -39.39 1.34
C ILE A 584 -8.11 -38.12 2.15
N ILE A 585 -9.36 -37.64 2.30
CA ILE A 585 -9.64 -36.46 3.14
C ILE A 585 -9.23 -36.74 4.59
N GLU A 586 -9.56 -37.90 5.15
CA GLU A 586 -9.14 -38.32 6.50
C GLU A 586 -7.62 -38.30 6.65
N PHE A 587 -6.89 -38.88 5.69
CA PHE A 587 -5.42 -38.82 5.64
C PHE A 587 -4.88 -37.38 5.60
N LEU A 588 -5.53 -36.50 4.83
CA LEU A 588 -5.13 -35.08 4.76
C LEU A 588 -5.45 -34.32 6.05
N GLU A 589 -6.45 -34.74 6.82
CA GLU A 589 -6.84 -34.15 8.11
C GLU A 589 -6.03 -34.68 9.31
N GLU A 590 -5.44 -35.88 9.20
CA GLU A 590 -4.63 -36.47 10.28
C GLU A 590 -3.52 -35.52 10.74
N LYS A 591 -3.60 -35.13 12.02
CA LYS A 591 -2.59 -34.35 12.73
C LYS A 591 -1.45 -35.27 13.18
N SER A 592 -0.57 -35.61 12.25
CA SER A 592 0.67 -36.34 12.53
C SER A 592 1.77 -35.37 13.01
N GLU A 593 2.60 -35.78 13.97
CA GLU A 593 3.82 -35.05 14.38
C GLU A 593 4.82 -34.91 13.22
N GLN A 594 4.69 -35.73 12.16
CA GLN A 594 5.44 -35.61 10.92
C GLN A 594 4.58 -34.99 9.82
N PRO A 595 4.84 -33.73 9.39
CA PRO A 595 4.06 -33.05 8.36
C PRO A 595 4.25 -33.64 6.94
N LYS A 596 5.09 -34.66 6.79
CA LYS A 596 5.61 -35.13 5.49
C LYS A 596 5.14 -36.55 5.22
N GLN A 597 3.91 -36.67 4.73
CA GLN A 597 3.27 -37.95 4.44
C GLN A 597 3.01 -38.08 2.93
N VAL A 598 3.22 -39.29 2.42
CA VAL A 598 2.98 -39.63 1.01
C VAL A 598 1.91 -40.70 0.95
N MET A 599 0.85 -40.46 0.21
CA MET A 599 -0.13 -41.48 -0.15
C MET A 599 0.03 -41.88 -1.61
N ILE A 600 0.09 -43.17 -1.87
CA ILE A 600 0.15 -43.73 -3.22
C ILE A 600 -1.21 -44.31 -3.58
N LEU A 601 -1.79 -43.78 -4.66
CA LEU A 601 -3.02 -44.27 -5.26
C LEU A 601 -2.71 -45.17 -6.45
N GLN A 602 -2.87 -46.47 -6.26
CA GLN A 602 -2.62 -47.47 -7.29
C GLN A 602 -3.92 -47.90 -7.99
N GLY A 603 -3.87 -48.20 -9.29
CA GLY A 603 -5.02 -48.78 -9.99
C GLY A 603 -4.71 -49.19 -11.43
N LYS A 604 -5.58 -50.02 -12.03
CA LYS A 604 -5.45 -50.45 -13.44
C LYS A 604 -5.49 -49.26 -14.42
N SER A 605 -5.04 -49.47 -15.65
CA SER A 605 -5.22 -48.44 -16.70
C SER A 605 -6.71 -48.17 -16.88
N GLY A 606 -7.10 -46.91 -17.08
CA GLY A 606 -8.51 -46.51 -17.21
C GLY A 606 -9.34 -46.54 -15.92
N SER A 607 -8.74 -46.82 -14.74
CA SER A 607 -9.46 -46.88 -13.47
C SER A 607 -9.92 -45.52 -12.91
N GLY A 608 -9.79 -44.42 -13.67
CA GLY A 608 -10.21 -43.08 -13.26
C GLY A 608 -9.26 -42.30 -12.34
N LYS A 609 -7.98 -42.69 -12.19
CA LYS A 609 -7.01 -42.02 -11.29
C LYS A 609 -6.88 -40.51 -11.55
N SER A 610 -6.54 -40.12 -12.78
CA SER A 610 -6.35 -38.71 -13.16
C SER A 610 -7.62 -37.89 -12.96
N LEU A 611 -8.77 -38.45 -13.31
CA LEU A 611 -10.08 -37.82 -13.11
C LEU A 611 -10.38 -37.63 -11.61
N PHE A 612 -10.14 -38.66 -10.80
CA PHE A 612 -10.24 -38.56 -9.34
C PHE A 612 -9.33 -37.47 -8.78
N CYS A 613 -8.08 -37.38 -9.24
CA CYS A 613 -7.15 -36.34 -8.81
C CYS A 613 -7.64 -34.92 -9.10
N ARG A 614 -8.26 -34.70 -10.27
CA ARG A 614 -8.87 -33.39 -10.61
C ARG A 614 -10.14 -33.10 -9.79
N HIS A 615 -10.96 -34.12 -9.52
CA HIS A 615 -12.12 -34.00 -8.64
C HIS A 615 -11.72 -33.69 -7.18
N LEU A 616 -10.66 -34.35 -6.70
CA LEU A 616 -10.07 -34.08 -5.40
C LEU A 616 -9.52 -32.65 -5.33
N GLU A 617 -8.77 -32.20 -6.35
CA GLU A 617 -8.28 -30.83 -6.44
C GLU A 617 -9.42 -29.81 -6.30
N GLU A 618 -10.56 -30.02 -6.97
CA GLU A 618 -11.74 -29.16 -6.84
C GLU A 618 -12.29 -29.13 -5.41
N THR A 619 -12.41 -30.29 -4.77
CA THR A 619 -12.88 -30.40 -3.38
C THR A 619 -11.95 -29.64 -2.43
N LEU A 620 -10.64 -29.85 -2.57
CA LEU A 620 -9.65 -29.20 -1.71
C LEU A 620 -9.63 -27.68 -1.90
N TRP A 621 -9.84 -27.19 -3.11
CA TRP A 621 -9.98 -25.75 -3.35
C TRP A 621 -11.24 -25.18 -2.70
N LYS A 622 -12.39 -25.88 -2.76
CA LYS A 622 -13.60 -25.49 -2.03
C LYS A 622 -13.34 -25.44 -0.53
N ASN A 623 -12.62 -26.41 0.01
CA ASN A 623 -12.27 -26.44 1.43
C ASN A 623 -11.34 -25.29 1.83
N TYR A 624 -10.34 -24.98 1.00
CA TYR A 624 -9.43 -23.86 1.22
C TYR A 624 -10.16 -22.51 1.21
N VAL A 625 -11.02 -22.28 0.20
CA VAL A 625 -11.79 -21.02 0.07
C VAL A 625 -12.76 -20.83 1.24
N ASN A 626 -13.36 -21.92 1.73
CA ASN A 626 -14.25 -21.89 2.89
C ASN A 626 -13.49 -21.83 4.23
N GLY A 627 -12.16 -21.84 4.22
CA GLY A 627 -11.32 -21.78 5.43
C GLY A 627 -11.29 -23.08 6.25
N PHE A 628 -11.73 -24.21 5.68
CA PHE A 628 -11.66 -25.52 6.34
C PHE A 628 -10.22 -26.07 6.39
N THR A 629 -9.37 -25.69 5.43
CA THR A 629 -7.95 -26.05 5.37
C THR A 629 -7.09 -24.83 5.08
N SER A 630 -5.84 -24.84 5.56
CA SER A 630 -4.84 -23.80 5.26
C SER A 630 -3.85 -24.22 4.17
N SER A 631 -3.88 -25.49 3.73
CA SER A 631 -2.98 -26.03 2.73
C SER A 631 -3.49 -25.78 1.31
N ILE A 632 -2.63 -25.26 0.44
CA ILE A 632 -2.98 -24.97 -0.96
C ILE A 632 -2.87 -26.25 -1.80
N PRO A 633 -3.95 -26.71 -2.46
CA PRO A 633 -3.89 -27.89 -3.32
C PRO A 633 -3.31 -27.52 -4.70
N VAL A 634 -2.44 -28.39 -5.22
CA VAL A 634 -1.83 -28.20 -6.55
C VAL A 634 -1.78 -29.54 -7.28
N TYR A 635 -2.52 -29.65 -8.38
CA TYR A 635 -2.37 -30.76 -9.32
C TYR A 635 -1.14 -30.60 -10.20
N ILE A 636 -0.36 -31.67 -10.31
CA ILE A 636 0.86 -31.77 -11.12
C ILE A 636 0.73 -33.01 -12.01
N SER A 637 0.65 -32.80 -13.32
CA SER A 637 0.82 -33.88 -14.29
C SER A 637 2.31 -34.15 -14.45
N LEU A 638 2.79 -35.23 -13.84
CA LEU A 638 4.21 -35.55 -13.82
C LEU A 638 4.81 -35.76 -15.22
N PRO A 639 4.11 -36.40 -16.20
CA PRO A 639 4.60 -36.51 -17.58
C PRO A 639 4.85 -35.17 -18.27
N LYS A 640 4.09 -34.12 -17.91
CA LYS A 640 4.24 -32.79 -18.52
C LYS A 640 5.45 -32.02 -17.98
N CYS A 641 5.86 -32.24 -16.73
CA CYS A 641 6.91 -31.47 -16.07
C CYS A 641 8.19 -32.26 -15.76
N TYR A 642 8.20 -33.59 -15.95
CA TYR A 642 9.36 -34.40 -15.61
C TYR A 642 10.54 -34.15 -16.57
N ASN A 643 11.69 -33.80 -15.98
CA ASN A 643 12.95 -33.63 -16.69
C ASN A 643 14.05 -34.46 -16.04
N HIS A 644 14.55 -35.47 -16.75
CA HIS A 644 15.60 -36.38 -16.30
C HIS A 644 16.94 -35.70 -15.94
N LEU A 645 17.17 -34.48 -16.42
CA LEU A 645 18.37 -33.71 -16.10
C LEU A 645 18.24 -32.94 -14.77
N ASN A 646 17.01 -32.70 -14.28
CA ASN A 646 16.77 -31.87 -13.10
C ASN A 646 15.56 -32.33 -12.27
N GLU A 647 15.64 -33.57 -11.78
CA GLU A 647 14.55 -34.25 -11.06
C GLU A 647 14.22 -33.65 -9.69
N GLN A 648 15.17 -32.98 -9.04
CA GLN A 648 14.96 -32.37 -7.72
C GLN A 648 14.08 -31.11 -7.79
N ASP A 649 13.99 -30.51 -8.97
CA ASP A 649 13.23 -29.27 -9.19
C ASP A 649 11.86 -29.54 -9.83
N VAL A 650 11.38 -30.79 -9.88
CA VAL A 650 10.12 -31.15 -10.55
C VAL A 650 8.93 -30.35 -10.01
N ILE A 651 8.81 -30.20 -8.69
CA ILE A 651 7.74 -29.40 -8.08
C ILE A 651 7.90 -27.91 -8.42
N SER A 652 9.13 -27.39 -8.34
CA SER A 652 9.44 -26.02 -8.71
C SER A 652 9.13 -25.74 -10.18
N GLN A 653 9.46 -26.66 -11.09
CA GLN A 653 9.15 -26.57 -12.51
C GLN A 653 7.65 -26.59 -12.76
N ALA A 654 6.91 -27.46 -12.06
CA ALA A 654 5.45 -27.48 -12.16
C ALA A 654 4.83 -26.15 -11.70
N LEU A 655 5.32 -25.55 -10.61
CA LEU A 655 4.85 -24.23 -10.16
C LEU A 655 5.25 -23.09 -11.11
N GLN A 656 6.41 -23.18 -11.76
CA GLN A 656 6.82 -22.24 -12.81
C GLN A 656 5.91 -22.30 -14.03
N MET A 657 5.49 -23.49 -14.46
CA MET A 657 4.49 -23.66 -15.51
C MET A 657 3.14 -23.02 -15.12
N LYS A 658 2.86 -22.92 -13.82
CA LYS A 658 1.69 -22.24 -13.25
C LYS A 658 1.94 -20.76 -12.93
N GLN A 659 2.89 -20.11 -13.61
CA GLN A 659 3.19 -18.68 -13.56
C GLN A 659 3.83 -18.16 -12.26
N LEU A 660 4.30 -19.04 -11.36
CA LEU A 660 5.07 -18.61 -10.19
C LEU A 660 6.56 -18.51 -10.55
N ASN A 661 7.17 -17.35 -10.28
CA ASN A 661 8.58 -17.15 -10.54
C ASN A 661 9.47 -17.91 -9.53
N LYS A 662 10.74 -18.10 -9.88
CA LYS A 662 11.70 -18.86 -9.07
C LYS A 662 11.93 -18.25 -7.68
N GLU A 663 12.03 -16.93 -7.59
CA GLU A 663 12.26 -16.22 -6.33
C GLU A 663 11.10 -16.41 -5.33
N THR A 664 9.87 -16.44 -5.84
CA THR A 664 8.66 -16.70 -5.06
C THR A 664 8.60 -18.14 -4.59
N ILE A 665 8.88 -19.10 -5.48
CA ILE A 665 8.91 -20.54 -5.17
C ILE A 665 9.82 -20.81 -3.97
N ASP A 666 10.99 -20.19 -4.01
CA ASP A 666 12.01 -20.24 -2.99
C ASP A 666 11.54 -19.74 -1.61
N ILE A 667 10.55 -18.83 -1.54
CA ILE A 667 9.96 -18.33 -0.30
C ILE A 667 8.83 -19.24 0.17
N ILE A 668 7.94 -19.63 -0.75
CA ILE A 668 6.72 -20.38 -0.40
C ILE A 668 7.01 -21.83 -0.01
N GLN A 669 8.13 -22.39 -0.51
CA GLN A 669 8.53 -23.78 -0.25
C GLN A 669 8.53 -24.15 1.25
N GLU A 670 8.99 -23.24 2.11
CA GLU A 670 9.04 -23.45 3.57
C GLU A 670 7.91 -22.74 4.33
N THR A 671 7.33 -21.69 3.75
CA THR A 671 6.38 -20.80 4.47
C THR A 671 4.92 -21.16 4.26
N ILE A 672 4.59 -21.83 3.16
CA ILE A 672 3.22 -22.22 2.81
C ILE A 672 3.06 -23.73 2.95
N SER A 673 1.90 -24.16 3.46
CA SER A 673 1.53 -25.57 3.45
C SER A 673 0.85 -25.94 2.12
N PHE A 674 1.23 -27.06 1.52
CA PHE A 674 0.64 -27.53 0.26
C PHE A 674 0.06 -28.95 0.36
N VAL A 675 -0.87 -29.25 -0.54
CA VAL A 675 -1.23 -30.63 -0.90
C VAL A 675 -0.90 -30.83 -2.37
N PHE A 676 0.17 -31.57 -2.66
CA PHE A 676 0.57 -31.86 -4.04
C PHE A 676 -0.08 -33.15 -4.53
N ILE A 677 -0.85 -33.06 -5.59
CA ILE A 677 -1.48 -34.20 -6.28
C ILE A 677 -0.66 -34.48 -7.54
N ILE A 678 0.22 -35.46 -7.46
CA ILE A 678 1.19 -35.83 -8.51
C ILE A 678 0.62 -37.01 -9.31
N ASP A 679 0.18 -36.74 -10.54
CA ASP A 679 -0.46 -37.74 -11.39
C ASP A 679 0.49 -38.29 -12.46
N GLY A 680 0.48 -39.62 -12.64
CA GLY A 680 1.14 -40.31 -13.75
C GLY A 680 2.59 -40.73 -13.47
N PHE A 681 2.91 -41.24 -12.27
CA PHE A 681 4.27 -41.72 -11.98
C PHE A 681 4.72 -42.87 -12.89
N ASP A 682 3.81 -43.78 -13.22
CA ASP A 682 4.08 -44.90 -14.10
C ASP A 682 4.55 -44.47 -15.50
N GLU A 683 4.08 -43.34 -16.00
CA GLU A 683 4.37 -42.87 -17.36
C GLU A 683 5.80 -42.32 -17.51
N ILE A 684 6.44 -41.93 -16.41
CA ILE A 684 7.83 -41.47 -16.40
C ILE A 684 8.80 -42.54 -15.91
N PHE A 685 8.30 -43.70 -15.46
CA PHE A 685 9.10 -44.66 -14.71
C PHE A 685 10.30 -45.19 -15.50
N ASP A 686 10.13 -45.42 -16.81
CA ASP A 686 11.22 -45.86 -17.67
C ASP A 686 12.38 -44.86 -17.70
N GLY A 687 12.08 -43.57 -17.80
CA GLY A 687 13.08 -42.49 -17.77
C GLY A 687 13.70 -42.33 -16.37
N TYR A 688 12.87 -42.45 -15.34
CA TYR A 688 13.28 -42.42 -13.93
C TYR A 688 14.24 -43.56 -13.58
N ASN A 689 13.97 -44.78 -14.05
CA ASN A 689 14.78 -45.95 -13.74
C ASN A 689 16.10 -45.98 -14.53
N LYS A 690 16.14 -45.39 -15.73
CA LYS A 690 17.34 -45.34 -16.59
C LYS A 690 18.28 -44.18 -16.27
N SER A 691 17.86 -43.22 -15.46
CA SER A 691 18.64 -42.00 -15.21
C SER A 691 19.72 -42.19 -14.14
N LYS A 692 20.82 -41.43 -14.29
CA LYS A 692 22.00 -41.45 -13.40
C LYS A 692 21.70 -41.06 -11.93
N GLY A 693 20.49 -40.60 -11.63
CA GLY A 693 20.02 -40.33 -10.28
C GLY A 693 20.04 -41.57 -9.38
N ASN A 694 19.88 -42.76 -9.96
CA ASN A 694 19.95 -44.04 -9.24
C ASN A 694 21.29 -44.28 -8.52
N GLU A 695 22.40 -43.80 -9.07
CA GLU A 695 23.75 -44.01 -8.51
C GLU A 695 24.14 -42.95 -7.47
N THR A 696 23.54 -41.76 -7.52
CA THR A 696 23.99 -40.58 -6.76
C THR A 696 23.01 -40.10 -5.69
N LYS A 697 21.70 -40.35 -5.85
CA LYS A 697 20.63 -39.78 -4.99
C LYS A 697 19.71 -40.85 -4.38
N GLY A 698 19.94 -42.13 -4.71
CA GLY A 698 19.11 -43.25 -4.30
C GLY A 698 17.89 -43.47 -5.20
N ARG A 699 17.28 -44.66 -5.12
CA ARG A 699 16.11 -45.07 -5.92
C ARG A 699 14.79 -44.50 -5.42
N ASN A 700 14.76 -44.01 -4.18
CA ASN A 700 13.52 -43.58 -3.53
C ASN A 700 13.02 -42.23 -4.07
N PHE A 701 11.77 -42.21 -4.54
CA PHE A 701 11.08 -41.08 -5.14
C PHE A 701 11.06 -39.84 -4.24
N TYR A 702 10.79 -40.02 -2.95
CA TYR A 702 10.65 -38.93 -2.00
C TYR A 702 11.94 -38.12 -1.85
N ASN A 703 13.09 -38.80 -1.75
CA ASN A 703 14.40 -38.14 -1.69
C ASN A 703 14.81 -37.58 -3.05
N ARG A 704 14.53 -38.32 -4.12
CA ARG A 704 14.99 -37.99 -5.47
C ARG A 704 14.34 -36.73 -6.02
N PHE A 705 13.05 -36.53 -5.74
CA PHE A 705 12.32 -35.31 -6.09
C PHE A 705 12.40 -34.22 -5.01
N ASN A 706 13.25 -34.42 -3.99
CA ASN A 706 13.45 -33.46 -2.89
C ASN A 706 12.14 -33.04 -2.21
N LEU A 707 11.21 -34.00 -2.02
CA LEU A 707 9.90 -33.73 -1.43
C LEU A 707 10.01 -33.28 0.04
N SER A 708 11.08 -33.69 0.72
CA SER A 708 11.38 -33.27 2.10
C SER A 708 11.62 -31.78 2.25
N GLY A 709 11.97 -31.09 1.16
CA GLY A 709 12.15 -29.64 1.13
C GLY A 709 10.84 -28.86 1.14
N TRP A 710 9.68 -29.52 0.99
CA TRP A 710 8.37 -28.87 0.94
C TRP A 710 7.57 -29.13 2.21
N ASN A 711 6.91 -28.11 2.73
CA ASN A 711 5.90 -28.26 3.78
C ASN A 711 4.59 -28.77 3.15
N ALA A 712 4.52 -30.05 2.80
CA ALA A 712 3.40 -30.58 2.03
C ALA A 712 3.05 -32.04 2.35
N LYS A 713 1.77 -32.37 2.12
CA LYS A 713 1.29 -33.75 1.95
C LYS A 713 1.26 -34.08 0.46
N PHE A 714 1.57 -35.33 0.11
CA PHE A 714 1.69 -35.75 -1.28
C PHE A 714 0.72 -36.89 -1.58
N ILE A 715 0.03 -36.80 -2.72
CA ILE A 715 -0.79 -37.86 -3.29
C ILE A 715 -0.20 -38.21 -4.64
N VAL A 716 0.27 -39.43 -4.81
CA VAL A 716 0.98 -39.88 -6.01
C VAL A 716 0.20 -41.00 -6.69
N THR A 717 -0.10 -40.88 -7.97
CA THR A 717 -0.80 -41.94 -8.71
C THR A 717 0.17 -42.83 -9.48
N CYS A 718 -0.15 -44.12 -9.56
CA CYS A 718 0.63 -45.09 -10.34
C CYS A 718 -0.24 -46.24 -10.87
N ARG A 719 0.06 -46.76 -12.06
CA ARG A 719 -0.54 -48.00 -12.56
C ARG A 719 -0.04 -49.24 -11.82
N SER A 720 -0.95 -50.18 -11.55
CA SER A 720 -0.64 -51.39 -10.76
C SER A 720 0.30 -52.40 -11.43
N HIS A 721 0.45 -52.37 -12.75
CA HIS A 721 1.19 -53.38 -13.52
C HIS A 721 2.52 -52.85 -14.10
N VAL A 722 2.82 -51.57 -13.89
CA VAL A 722 4.04 -50.94 -14.43
C VAL A 722 5.22 -51.10 -13.48
N LEU A 723 4.96 -51.08 -12.17
CA LEU A 723 5.96 -51.33 -11.13
C LEU A 723 5.74 -52.73 -10.56
N ASN A 724 6.80 -53.54 -10.47
CA ASN A 724 6.73 -54.79 -9.70
C ASN A 724 6.78 -54.48 -8.19
N GLU A 725 6.51 -55.48 -7.35
CA GLU A 725 6.51 -55.28 -5.88
C GLU A 725 7.85 -54.79 -5.33
N GLU A 726 8.96 -55.20 -5.94
CA GLU A 726 10.30 -54.80 -5.51
C GLU A 726 10.58 -53.32 -5.86
N ASP A 727 10.19 -52.88 -7.06
CA ASP A 727 10.25 -51.49 -7.49
C ASP A 727 9.37 -50.61 -6.61
N ILE A 728 8.16 -51.06 -6.27
CA ILE A 728 7.28 -50.33 -5.34
C ILE A 728 7.95 -50.17 -3.97
N LYS A 729 8.52 -51.24 -3.42
CA LYS A 729 9.22 -51.22 -2.13
C LYS A 729 10.46 -50.33 -2.13
N GLN A 730 11.22 -50.31 -3.22
CA GLN A 730 12.46 -49.53 -3.30
C GLN A 730 12.26 -48.08 -3.72
N VAL A 731 11.29 -47.81 -4.60
CA VAL A 731 11.08 -46.50 -5.24
C VAL A 731 10.03 -45.70 -4.50
N LEU A 732 8.89 -46.30 -4.19
CA LEU A 732 7.72 -45.55 -3.73
C LEU A 732 7.49 -45.64 -2.22
N LEU A 733 7.85 -46.76 -1.58
CA LEU A 733 7.66 -46.94 -0.14
C LEU A 733 8.82 -46.31 0.66
N GLY A 734 8.46 -45.45 1.61
CA GLY A 734 9.32 -44.90 2.65
C GLY A 734 8.65 -45.01 4.04
N PRO A 735 9.32 -44.56 5.11
CA PRO A 735 8.83 -44.72 6.48
C PRO A 735 7.49 -44.02 6.78
N THR A 736 7.07 -43.05 5.98
CA THR A 736 5.81 -42.29 6.13
C THR A 736 4.85 -42.45 4.94
N THR A 737 4.99 -43.53 4.18
CA THR A 737 4.20 -43.78 2.97
C THR A 737 3.02 -44.72 3.24
N THR A 738 1.82 -44.30 2.83
CA THR A 738 0.60 -45.14 2.82
C THR A 738 0.24 -45.50 1.38
N MET A 739 -0.25 -46.71 1.13
CA MET A 739 -0.64 -47.16 -0.20
C MET A 739 -2.08 -47.66 -0.20
N ILE A 740 -2.85 -47.19 -1.17
CA ILE A 740 -4.24 -47.59 -1.39
C ILE A 740 -4.44 -48.03 -2.84
N TYR A 741 -5.36 -48.97 -3.04
CA TYR A 741 -5.61 -49.62 -4.32
C TYR A 741 -7.05 -49.38 -4.75
N LEU A 742 -7.24 -48.83 -5.94
CA LEU A 742 -8.56 -48.66 -6.54
C LEU A 742 -9.14 -50.02 -6.92
N TRP A 743 -10.38 -50.25 -6.48
CA TRP A 743 -11.14 -51.45 -6.80
C TRP A 743 -12.16 -51.17 -7.92
N PRO A 744 -12.61 -52.19 -8.66
CA PRO A 744 -13.60 -52.05 -9.72
C PRO A 744 -14.92 -51.43 -9.21
N PHE A 745 -15.68 -50.82 -10.12
CA PHE A 745 -17.02 -50.34 -9.80
C PHE A 745 -17.95 -51.49 -9.41
N SER A 746 -18.80 -51.23 -8.40
CA SER A 746 -19.97 -52.07 -8.16
C SER A 746 -20.95 -51.94 -9.31
N ASN A 747 -21.85 -52.92 -9.46
CA ASN A 747 -22.93 -52.86 -10.45
C ASN A 747 -23.73 -51.55 -10.32
N GLU A 748 -24.07 -51.13 -9.12
CA GLU A 748 -24.78 -49.87 -8.86
C GLU A 748 -24.03 -48.64 -9.39
N LYS A 749 -22.70 -48.57 -9.18
CA LYS A 749 -21.87 -47.45 -9.68
C LYS A 749 -21.77 -47.45 -11.20
N MET A 750 -21.73 -48.63 -11.83
CA MET A 750 -21.79 -48.72 -13.30
C MET A 750 -23.13 -48.22 -13.84
N HIS A 751 -24.25 -48.55 -13.19
CA HIS A 751 -25.57 -48.02 -13.58
C HIS A 751 -25.63 -46.50 -13.40
N ALA A 752 -25.15 -45.97 -12.27
CA ALA A 752 -25.10 -44.52 -12.03
C ALA A 752 -24.25 -43.76 -13.07
N TYR A 753 -23.13 -44.36 -13.52
CA TYR A 753 -22.34 -43.80 -14.61
C TYR A 753 -23.13 -43.76 -15.92
N ILE A 754 -23.79 -44.88 -16.28
CA ILE A 754 -24.59 -44.98 -17.52
C ILE A 754 -25.74 -43.98 -17.49
N GLU A 755 -26.45 -43.86 -16.37
CA GLU A 755 -27.53 -42.88 -16.21
C GLU A 755 -27.02 -41.47 -16.48
N LYS A 756 -25.94 -41.03 -15.83
CA LYS A 756 -25.32 -39.71 -16.05
C LYS A 756 -24.82 -39.49 -17.47
N PHE A 757 -24.44 -40.54 -18.19
CA PHE A 757 -23.94 -40.44 -19.56
C PHE A 757 -25.06 -40.33 -20.59
N VAL A 758 -26.24 -40.90 -20.29
CA VAL A 758 -27.38 -40.99 -21.22
C VAL A 758 -28.37 -39.83 -21.03
N THR A 759 -28.47 -39.24 -19.84
CA THR A 759 -29.12 -37.94 -19.60
C THR A 759 -28.21 -36.79 -19.96
#